data_AF-A0A8J7K722-F1
#
_entry.id   AF-A0A8J7K722-F1
#
_cell.length_a   1.000
_cell.length_b   1.000
_cell.length_c   1.000
_cell.angle_alpha   90.00
_cell.angle_beta   90.00
_cell.angle_gamma   90.00
#
_symmetry.space_group_name_H-M   'P 1'
#
loop_
_entity.id
_entity.type
_entity.pdbx_description
1 polymer ?
#
loop_
_entity_poly.entity_id
_entity_poly.type
_entity_poly.pdbx_seq_one_letter_code
_entity_poly.pdbx_strand_id
1 'polypeptide(L)'
;MTLKAPTPTHILASLGLTSALLFTSGLAISGPQHDHAATAAYSTPAAARKASSDTTSDFITAHKQWAQARGASNKAQALSNLIAKAEARREMLAKLIKTNPAEALRVAIPEDKQAGLPQKTLELLEQHVEVEGTLEVLYEDYDDGSHKLRRFLKTEFNERFELHFAGKNKHLENGANVSINGLLLSSNDEYASIDGDVALSADEGSVLTLAADGGSTGGSNGGSAASTATSGEQATMVIMVNFQDNPTTPWTQNDVSNTVFGTANDFIMENSFQKTWLSGDVTGWYTLPLSSTSCDSAAIVAAARQAAESNGVNLSAYKRFIYAFPYTSACPFSGVASVGGETSSMLINGSMKWHTVAHEMGHNLGLFHSHALDCGSSVIGSSCTHDEYGDGVDVMGRVLGHFNAFQKERLGWLNSSNITTVLSGGAYQLETFSTPQGSKAKALKIAKGIDPASGEQSWYYVEFRQAVGFDSVFAGNNNVLNGVVVHQGIDGNADSSYLLDMTPNSYSSSYADPKDPALVSGTSFIDADADVTITTDWAGSTGAQVSIDMNAQQSCIFANPSLNVTPNQSQWVSAGTQVAYSVTLSNNDSSNCNSRTFNLSNSLPSGWSSYFTQSSINLAPGASVSTTLYVSSAVAATDGFYNINITGGNGNHSAIGTVTYVVDNPTQANNVPNAYSDSASTSQSTPVTINVLANDNDPDGDTLTISSLSGVYGNATINSNGTVTFTPANGFSGTEVFSYSISDGNGGSASANVTVSVSSINSAPSASSDSASTTENTPVTINLLANDSDPDGDTLTISALTGVYGNASINSNGTVTFTPASGFVGTEVFSYSITDGNGGSSSANVSVNVTASTSTNSAPVAVNDSVTLSSTDSVVIEVLNNDYDPENDTLRVTSVSQGAKGSVRINSNGTITYTPARSFKSNDSFTYTIFDGSKSDTATVSLSLQSSGGNPGGKGNGKKK
;
A
#
# COMPACT_ATOMS: atom_id res chain seq x y z
N MET A 1 -6.20 -14.79 5.12
CA MET A 1 -5.39 -13.92 4.27
C MET A 1 -3.99 -14.53 4.32
N THR A 2 -3.58 -15.19 3.24
CA THR A 2 -2.31 -15.94 3.18
C THR A 2 -1.16 -14.96 3.12
N LEU A 3 -0.18 -15.10 4.02
CA LEU A 3 1.08 -14.35 4.00
C LEU A 3 1.67 -14.37 2.58
N LYS A 4 1.86 -13.18 1.99
CA LYS A 4 2.82 -13.04 0.90
C LYS A 4 4.19 -13.10 1.55
N ALA A 5 4.88 -14.23 1.37
CA ALA A 5 6.26 -14.39 1.79
C ALA A 5 7.10 -13.17 1.35
N PRO A 6 8.02 -12.68 2.20
CA PRO A 6 9.06 -11.78 1.73
C PRO A 6 9.89 -12.55 0.69
N THR A 7 9.88 -12.10 -0.56
CA THR A 7 10.81 -12.61 -1.57
C THR A 7 12.23 -12.22 -1.14
N PRO A 8 13.14 -13.17 -0.82
CA PRO A 8 14.54 -12.85 -0.64
C PRO A 8 15.14 -12.62 -2.02
N THR A 9 15.28 -11.37 -2.43
CA THR A 9 16.04 -11.02 -3.66
C THR A 9 17.54 -11.11 -3.38
N HIS A 10 18.08 -12.31 -3.22
CA HIS A 10 19.50 -12.55 -3.47
C HIS A 10 19.69 -12.79 -4.97
N ILE A 11 19.79 -11.71 -5.74
CA ILE A 11 20.33 -11.77 -7.11
C ILE A 11 21.85 -11.60 -7.01
N LEU A 12 22.55 -12.73 -6.91
CA LEU A 12 23.96 -12.83 -7.29
C LEU A 12 24.06 -12.63 -8.81
N ALA A 13 24.17 -11.39 -9.26
CA ALA A 13 24.56 -11.07 -10.63
C ALA A 13 26.10 -10.99 -10.71
N SER A 14 26.70 -12.12 -11.07
CA SER A 14 28.04 -12.15 -11.64
C SER A 14 28.07 -11.39 -12.97
N LEU A 15 28.55 -10.15 -12.97
CA LEU A 15 28.99 -9.47 -14.19
C LEU A 15 30.36 -8.85 -13.93
N GLY A 16 31.37 -9.52 -14.47
CA GLY A 16 32.68 -8.92 -14.64
C GLY A 16 32.61 -7.78 -15.63
N LEU A 17 33.14 -6.62 -15.23
CA LEU A 17 33.62 -5.61 -16.15
C LEU A 17 34.83 -4.92 -15.52
N THR A 18 35.99 -5.32 -16.05
CA THR A 18 37.23 -4.55 -16.02
C THR A 18 37.00 -3.16 -16.61
N SER A 19 37.32 -2.11 -15.85
CA SER A 19 38.10 -0.95 -16.33
C SER A 19 38.34 0.04 -15.18
N ALA A 20 39.62 0.27 -14.89
CA ALA A 20 40.10 1.41 -14.11
C ALA A 20 39.90 2.71 -14.90
N LEU A 21 39.55 3.81 -14.23
CA LEU A 21 40.30 5.08 -14.24
C LEU A 21 39.64 6.13 -13.33
N LEU A 22 40.37 6.52 -12.29
CA LEU A 22 40.58 7.88 -11.76
C LEU A 22 39.39 8.87 -11.78
N PHE A 23 38.85 9.17 -10.59
CA PHE A 23 38.83 10.55 -10.07
C PHE A 23 38.86 10.54 -8.54
N THR A 24 39.78 11.34 -8.00
CA THR A 24 40.08 11.53 -6.60
C THR A 24 39.07 12.44 -5.89
N SER A 25 39.03 12.26 -4.57
CA SER A 25 38.62 13.18 -3.48
C SER A 25 37.13 13.43 -3.25
N GLY A 26 36.67 13.03 -2.05
CA GLY A 26 35.75 13.88 -1.29
C GLY A 26 34.56 13.28 -0.55
N LEU A 27 34.53 11.99 -0.18
CA LEU A 27 33.55 11.50 0.81
C LEU A 27 34.30 10.70 1.88
N ALA A 28 34.50 11.35 3.03
CA ALA A 28 34.87 10.66 4.25
C ALA A 28 33.72 9.71 4.61
N ILE A 29 33.91 8.42 4.38
CA ILE A 29 33.13 7.38 5.03
C ILE A 29 33.59 7.39 6.48
N SER A 30 32.87 8.14 7.33
CA SER A 30 32.94 7.92 8.77
C SER A 30 32.34 6.53 9.01
N GLY A 31 33.18 5.57 9.42
CA GLY A 31 32.70 4.33 10.01
C GLY A 31 31.83 4.62 11.24
N PRO A 32 31.05 3.64 11.73
CA PRO A 32 30.13 3.84 12.84
C PRO A 32 30.93 4.33 14.06
N GLN A 33 30.81 5.61 14.38
CA GLN A 33 31.19 6.11 15.70
C GLN A 33 30.23 5.45 16.69
N HIS A 34 30.75 4.54 17.51
CA HIS A 34 30.09 4.12 18.73
C HIS A 34 29.95 5.35 19.63
N ASP A 35 28.82 6.04 19.50
CA ASP A 35 28.52 7.21 20.29
C ASP A 35 28.04 6.75 21.68
N HIS A 36 28.95 6.77 22.65
CA HIS A 36 28.67 6.48 24.06
C HIS A 36 27.62 7.44 24.69
N ALA A 37 27.17 8.47 23.97
CA ALA A 37 26.07 9.34 24.37
C ALA A 37 24.69 8.68 24.26
N ALA A 38 24.50 7.69 23.37
CA ALA A 38 23.20 7.07 23.13
C ALA A 38 22.72 6.14 24.25
N THR A 39 23.63 5.61 25.07
CA THR A 39 23.29 4.73 26.22
C THR A 39 22.68 5.52 27.39
N ALA A 40 22.89 6.83 27.49
CA ALA A 40 22.31 7.66 28.55
C ALA A 40 20.84 8.06 28.29
N ALA A 41 20.40 8.09 27.02
CA ALA A 41 19.09 8.60 26.61
C ALA A 41 17.89 7.73 27.06
N TYR A 42 18.13 6.47 27.43
CA TYR A 42 17.11 5.52 27.86
C TYR A 42 17.28 5.07 29.33
N SER A 43 18.09 5.80 30.10
CA SER A 43 18.43 5.45 31.49
C SER A 43 17.25 5.47 32.47
N THR A 44 16.15 6.15 32.12
CA THR A 44 14.90 6.15 32.90
C THR A 44 13.69 5.99 31.98
N PRO A 45 12.56 5.44 32.46
CA PRO A 45 11.34 5.32 31.67
C PRO A 45 10.85 6.65 31.08
N ALA A 46 10.97 7.74 31.85
CA ALA A 46 10.59 9.08 31.39
C ALA A 46 11.50 9.60 30.26
N ALA A 47 12.82 9.37 30.36
CA ALA A 47 13.77 9.74 29.31
C ALA A 47 13.53 8.92 28.03
N ALA A 48 13.34 7.60 28.16
CA ALA A 48 13.03 6.71 27.04
C ALA A 48 11.74 7.11 26.33
N ARG A 49 10.69 7.43 27.09
CA ARG A 49 9.41 7.90 26.55
C ARG A 49 9.55 9.22 25.79
N LYS A 50 10.32 10.17 26.33
CA LYS A 50 10.54 11.45 25.65
C LYS A 50 11.35 11.27 24.36
N ALA A 51 12.47 10.57 24.42
CA ALA A 51 13.32 10.31 23.26
C ALA A 51 12.55 9.60 22.15
N SER A 52 11.77 8.57 22.50
CA SER A 52 10.96 7.83 21.54
C SER A 52 9.88 8.67 20.87
N SER A 53 9.19 9.50 21.62
CA SER A 53 8.22 10.46 21.06
C SER A 53 8.88 11.47 20.12
N ASP A 54 10.04 12.03 20.49
CA ASP A 54 10.74 13.04 19.69
C ASP A 54 11.24 12.45 18.37
N THR A 55 11.93 11.30 18.40
CA THR A 55 12.44 10.63 17.20
C THR A 55 11.33 10.20 16.24
N THR A 56 10.19 9.76 16.77
CA THR A 56 9.03 9.41 15.94
C THR A 56 8.39 10.66 15.31
N SER A 57 8.28 11.75 16.08
CA SER A 57 7.77 13.04 15.59
C SER A 57 8.66 13.62 14.48
N ASP A 58 9.98 13.48 14.62
CA ASP A 58 10.96 13.86 13.60
C ASP A 58 10.76 13.08 12.30
N PHE A 59 10.51 11.77 12.37
CA PHE A 59 10.21 10.94 11.21
C PHE A 59 8.92 11.38 10.51
N ILE A 60 7.82 11.57 11.28
CA ILE A 60 6.53 12.03 10.74
C ILE A 60 6.70 13.38 10.04
N THR A 61 7.46 14.29 10.66
CA THR A 61 7.75 15.61 10.09
C THR A 61 8.54 15.48 8.78
N ALA A 62 9.57 14.63 8.74
CA ALA A 62 10.35 14.38 7.53
C ALA A 62 9.49 13.73 6.43
N HIS A 63 8.55 12.85 6.79
CA HIS A 63 7.60 12.26 5.85
C HIS A 63 6.71 13.35 5.22
N LYS A 64 6.14 14.24 6.03
CA LYS A 64 5.35 15.38 5.54
C LYS A 64 6.17 16.31 4.65
N GLN A 65 7.42 16.62 5.04
CA GLN A 65 8.33 17.41 4.23
C GLN A 65 8.65 16.75 2.88
N TRP A 66 8.86 15.43 2.85
CA TRP A 66 9.07 14.69 1.59
C TRP A 66 7.80 14.64 0.72
N ALA A 67 6.64 14.43 1.33
CA ALA A 67 5.36 14.45 0.64
C ALA A 67 5.14 15.82 -0.02
N GLN A 68 5.43 16.90 0.70
CA GLN A 68 5.31 18.30 0.25
C GLN A 68 6.47 18.80 -0.61
N ALA A 69 7.62 18.12 -0.65
CA ALA A 69 8.79 18.58 -1.39
C ALA A 69 8.53 18.63 -2.90
N ARG A 70 8.81 19.78 -3.52
CA ARG A 70 8.54 20.08 -4.94
C ARG A 70 9.82 20.13 -5.75
N GLY A 71 9.80 19.58 -6.97
CA GLY A 71 10.95 19.49 -7.88
C GLY A 71 11.92 18.35 -7.55
N ALA A 72 12.56 17.79 -8.59
CA ALA A 72 13.34 16.55 -8.47
C ALA A 72 14.47 16.62 -7.43
N SER A 73 15.21 17.74 -7.37
CA SER A 73 16.31 17.91 -6.42
C SER A 73 15.85 17.98 -4.96
N ASN A 74 14.80 18.76 -4.66
CA ASN A 74 14.30 18.90 -3.30
C ASN A 74 13.59 17.62 -2.84
N LYS A 75 12.85 16.95 -3.74
CA LYS A 75 12.24 15.64 -3.48
C LYS A 75 13.31 14.60 -3.13
N ALA A 76 14.44 14.59 -3.84
CA ALA A 76 15.57 13.70 -3.55
C ALA A 76 16.26 14.03 -2.21
N GLN A 77 16.46 15.30 -1.88
CA GLN A 77 17.03 15.72 -0.60
C GLN A 77 16.09 15.37 0.57
N ALA A 78 14.79 15.64 0.42
CA ALA A 78 13.79 15.30 1.42
C ALA A 78 13.66 13.78 1.59
N LEU A 79 13.81 13.00 0.51
CA LEU A 79 13.85 11.54 0.57
C LEU A 79 15.07 11.06 1.38
N SER A 80 16.25 11.65 1.13
CA SER A 80 17.45 11.32 1.90
C SER A 80 17.28 11.63 3.39
N ASN A 81 16.65 12.76 3.73
CA ASN A 81 16.34 13.11 5.12
C ASN A 81 15.32 12.15 5.74
N LEU A 82 14.26 11.79 5.00
CA LEU A 82 13.26 10.80 5.44
C LEU A 82 13.89 9.44 5.75
N ILE A 83 14.76 8.95 4.87
CA ILE A 83 15.49 7.68 5.10
C ILE A 83 16.37 7.78 6.34
N ALA A 84 17.15 8.86 6.50
CA ALA A 84 17.99 9.04 7.69
C ALA A 84 17.18 9.08 9.00
N LYS A 85 15.98 9.68 8.99
CA LYS A 85 15.08 9.66 10.14
C LYS A 85 14.48 8.28 10.39
N ALA A 86 14.22 7.49 9.35
CA ALA A 86 13.79 6.10 9.47
C ALA A 86 14.88 5.21 10.08
N GLU A 87 16.13 5.38 9.66
CA GLU A 87 17.29 4.66 10.22
C GLU A 87 17.48 4.99 11.70
N ALA A 88 17.46 6.28 12.07
CA ALA A 88 17.55 6.70 13.47
C ALA A 88 16.41 6.13 14.33
N ARG A 89 15.19 6.06 13.77
CA ARG A 89 14.05 5.44 14.43
C ARG A 89 14.25 3.94 14.62
N ARG A 90 14.72 3.23 13.58
CA ARG A 90 14.99 1.79 13.65
C ARG A 90 16.01 1.46 14.73
N GLU A 91 17.11 2.21 14.81
CA GLU A 91 18.13 2.03 15.86
C GLU A 91 17.59 2.26 17.27
N MET A 92 16.73 3.28 17.43
CA MET A 92 16.04 3.53 18.69
C MET A 92 15.12 2.35 19.05
N LEU A 93 14.29 1.87 18.13
CA LEU A 93 13.38 0.76 18.37
C LEU A 93 14.14 -0.53 18.72
N ALA A 94 15.25 -0.82 18.05
CA ALA A 94 16.10 -1.97 18.35
C ALA A 94 16.61 -1.97 19.80
N LYS A 95 16.84 -0.78 20.39
CA LYS A 95 17.19 -0.62 21.81
C LYS A 95 15.97 -0.71 22.72
N LEU A 96 14.88 -0.03 22.35
CA LEU A 96 13.66 0.01 23.15
C LEU A 96 12.99 -1.35 23.26
N ILE A 97 12.94 -2.15 22.19
CA ILE A 97 12.31 -3.47 22.24
C ILE A 97 12.98 -4.34 23.32
N LYS A 98 14.30 -4.25 23.48
CA LYS A 98 15.06 -5.06 24.47
C LYS A 98 15.01 -4.53 25.90
N THR A 99 14.71 -3.24 26.09
CA THR A 99 14.84 -2.56 27.39
C THR A 99 13.52 -2.01 27.93
N ASN A 100 12.61 -1.62 27.04
CA ASN A 100 11.30 -1.07 27.32
C ASN A 100 10.32 -1.34 26.15
N PRO A 101 9.84 -2.60 25.99
CA PRO A 101 9.00 -3.01 24.87
C PRO A 101 7.68 -2.24 24.81
N ALA A 102 7.18 -1.80 25.97
CA ALA A 102 5.98 -0.99 26.10
C ALA A 102 6.12 0.34 25.34
N GLU A 103 7.30 0.97 25.39
CA GLU A 103 7.54 2.22 24.66
C GLU A 103 7.72 1.98 23.16
N ALA A 104 8.31 0.85 22.75
CA ALA A 104 8.42 0.49 21.33
C ALA A 104 7.03 0.31 20.69
N LEU A 105 6.15 -0.46 21.34
CA LEU A 105 4.75 -0.64 20.93
C LEU A 105 4.00 0.69 20.87
N ARG A 106 4.21 1.54 21.89
CA ARG A 106 3.55 2.83 21.99
C ARG A 106 3.87 3.71 20.78
N VAL A 107 5.15 3.86 20.42
CA VAL A 107 5.54 4.75 19.32
C VAL A 107 5.43 4.13 17.93
N ALA A 108 4.94 2.89 17.79
CA ALA A 108 4.77 2.22 16.51
C ALA A 108 3.90 3.05 15.54
N ILE A 109 4.28 3.08 14.26
CA ILE A 109 3.57 3.81 13.21
C ILE A 109 2.53 2.85 12.60
N PRO A 110 1.22 3.18 12.70
CA PRO A 110 0.16 2.37 12.12
C PRO A 110 0.33 2.15 10.61
N GLU A 111 -0.08 0.99 10.10
CA GLU A 111 0.09 0.61 8.69
C GLU A 111 -0.53 1.63 7.71
N ASP A 112 -1.70 2.20 8.04
CA ASP A 112 -2.35 3.22 7.22
C ASP A 112 -1.52 4.51 7.12
N LYS A 113 -0.69 4.80 8.14
CA LYS A 113 0.26 5.93 8.17
C LYS A 113 1.57 5.62 7.48
N GLN A 114 1.86 4.34 7.21
CA GLN A 114 2.99 3.93 6.39
C GLN A 114 2.65 3.97 4.88
N ALA A 115 1.37 4.00 4.51
CA ALA A 115 0.93 3.99 3.12
C ALA A 115 1.51 5.18 2.30
N GLY A 116 2.01 4.88 1.11
CA GLY A 116 2.59 5.89 0.20
C GLY A 116 4.05 6.27 0.49
N LEU A 117 4.66 5.70 1.54
CA LEU A 117 6.08 5.87 1.79
C LEU A 117 6.94 5.22 0.69
N PRO A 118 8.14 5.77 0.42
CA PRO A 118 9.13 5.13 -0.44
C PRO A 118 9.49 3.73 0.05
N GLN A 119 9.71 2.79 -0.88
CA GLN A 119 10.04 1.39 -0.57
C GLN A 119 11.22 1.25 0.42
N LYS A 120 12.31 1.99 0.18
CA LYS A 120 13.49 1.97 1.05
C LYS A 120 13.21 2.49 2.47
N THR A 121 12.20 3.34 2.64
CA THR A 121 11.75 3.80 3.96
C THR A 121 10.90 2.73 4.64
N LEU A 122 9.99 2.08 3.90
CA LEU A 122 9.15 0.99 4.42
C LEU A 122 9.99 -0.20 4.95
N GLU A 123 11.08 -0.55 4.26
CA GLU A 123 12.01 -1.62 4.68
C GLU A 123 12.75 -1.32 6.00
N LEU A 124 12.72 -0.07 6.47
CA LEU A 124 13.32 0.34 7.74
C LEU A 124 12.32 0.43 8.89
N LEU A 125 11.01 0.38 8.59
CA LEU A 125 9.96 0.51 9.59
C LEU A 125 9.60 -0.85 10.20
N GLU A 126 9.09 -0.76 11.42
CA GLU A 126 8.47 -1.86 12.14
C GLU A 126 7.18 -2.35 11.46
N GLN A 127 6.89 -3.64 11.61
CA GLN A 127 5.73 -4.30 11.02
C GLN A 127 4.88 -4.94 12.11
N HIS A 128 3.56 -4.80 11.98
CA HIS A 128 2.65 -5.55 12.83
C HIS A 128 2.56 -6.99 12.33
N VAL A 129 2.64 -7.97 13.24
CA VAL A 129 2.64 -9.38 12.87
C VAL A 129 1.73 -10.19 13.78
N GLU A 130 1.07 -11.18 13.18
CA GLU A 130 0.36 -12.25 13.88
C GLU A 130 0.97 -13.57 13.39
N VAL A 131 1.68 -14.28 14.28
CA VAL A 131 2.52 -15.42 13.92
C VAL A 131 2.31 -16.56 14.92
N GLU A 132 2.16 -17.77 14.40
CA GLU A 132 2.09 -18.99 15.20
C GLU A 132 3.44 -19.71 15.24
N GLY A 133 3.74 -20.35 16.36
CA GLY A 133 4.96 -21.12 16.52
C GLY A 133 5.06 -21.82 17.86
N THR A 134 6.19 -22.47 18.07
CA THR A 134 6.53 -23.14 19.33
C THR A 134 7.48 -22.25 20.13
N LEU A 135 7.21 -22.11 21.43
CA LEU A 135 8.04 -21.32 22.33
C LEU A 135 9.34 -22.04 22.70
N GLU A 136 10.43 -21.30 22.68
CA GLU A 136 11.67 -21.64 23.37
C GLU A 136 11.83 -20.67 24.53
N VAL A 137 11.82 -21.15 25.76
CA VAL A 137 11.99 -20.31 26.96
C VAL A 137 13.29 -20.73 27.60
N LEU A 138 14.30 -19.88 27.61
CA LEU A 138 15.66 -20.18 28.04
C LEU A 138 16.06 -19.28 29.21
N TYR A 139 16.64 -19.88 30.23
CA TYR A 139 17.35 -19.21 31.32
C TYR A 139 18.85 -19.28 31.00
N GLU A 140 19.53 -18.14 30.96
CA GLU A 140 21.00 -18.06 30.84
C GLU A 140 21.59 -17.63 32.18
N ASP A 141 22.48 -18.46 32.73
CA ASP A 141 23.10 -18.24 34.04
C ASP A 141 24.57 -17.89 33.89
N TYR A 142 25.06 -16.95 34.70
CA TYR A 142 26.39 -16.39 34.59
C TYR A 142 27.20 -16.67 35.86
N ASP A 143 28.52 -16.76 35.73
CA ASP A 143 29.42 -17.08 36.85
C ASP A 143 29.35 -16.06 38.01
N ASP A 144 28.90 -14.83 37.75
CA ASP A 144 28.72 -13.77 38.76
C ASP A 144 27.39 -13.84 39.52
N GLY A 145 26.51 -14.78 39.15
CA GLY A 145 25.17 -14.95 39.70
C GLY A 145 24.09 -14.12 39.01
N SER A 146 24.45 -13.30 38.01
CA SER A 146 23.46 -12.66 37.14
C SER A 146 22.83 -13.68 36.19
N HIS A 147 21.67 -13.33 35.61
CA HIS A 147 20.95 -14.23 34.71
C HIS A 147 20.12 -13.47 33.66
N LYS A 148 19.65 -14.20 32.64
CA LYS A 148 18.69 -13.68 31.64
C LYS A 148 17.66 -14.71 31.27
N LEU A 149 16.39 -14.36 31.43
CA LEU A 149 15.27 -15.12 30.88
C LEU A 149 14.95 -14.64 29.47
N ARG A 150 15.24 -15.47 28.47
CA ARG A 150 15.03 -15.22 27.05
C ARG A 150 13.90 -16.08 26.52
N ARG A 151 13.15 -15.53 25.57
CA ARG A 151 11.98 -16.21 24.99
C ARG A 151 12.05 -16.05 23.50
N PHE A 152 11.86 -17.14 22.78
CA PHE A 152 11.83 -17.14 21.34
C PHE A 152 10.55 -17.81 20.84
N LEU A 153 10.03 -17.32 19.72
CA LEU A 153 9.05 -18.04 18.93
C LEU A 153 9.76 -18.67 17.75
N LYS A 154 9.64 -19.98 17.61
CA LYS A 154 10.10 -20.71 16.43
C LYS A 154 8.91 -21.07 15.53
N THR A 155 8.90 -20.56 14.30
CA THR A 155 7.82 -20.82 13.34
C THR A 155 7.98 -22.19 12.68
N GLU A 156 6.93 -22.67 12.01
CA GLU A 156 7.00 -23.89 11.21
C GLU A 156 8.00 -23.79 10.03
N PHE A 157 8.31 -22.56 9.60
CA PHE A 157 9.28 -22.26 8.54
C PHE A 157 10.72 -22.13 9.07
N ASN A 158 10.93 -22.45 10.34
CA ASN A 158 12.23 -22.36 11.02
C ASN A 158 12.77 -20.92 11.15
N GLU A 159 11.89 -19.92 11.09
CA GLU A 159 12.20 -18.56 11.53
C GLU A 159 12.17 -18.53 13.06
N ARG A 160 13.00 -17.68 13.66
CA ARG A 160 13.17 -17.60 15.11
C ARG A 160 13.17 -16.14 15.55
N PHE A 161 12.17 -15.74 16.32
CA PHE A 161 12.01 -14.37 16.79
C PHE A 161 12.19 -14.28 18.29
N GLU A 162 12.99 -13.33 18.80
CA GLU A 162 13.09 -13.08 20.23
C GLU A 162 11.89 -12.23 20.70
N LEU A 163 11.24 -12.66 21.77
CA LEU A 163 9.99 -12.09 22.27
C LEU A 163 10.24 -11.18 23.48
N HIS A 164 9.71 -9.97 23.42
CA HIS A 164 9.90 -8.93 24.43
C HIS A 164 8.56 -8.41 24.95
N PHE A 165 8.30 -8.61 26.24
CA PHE A 165 6.98 -8.39 26.83
C PHE A 165 6.87 -7.04 27.55
N ALA A 166 5.86 -6.25 27.18
CA ALA A 166 5.53 -4.99 27.81
C ALA A 166 4.71 -5.21 29.10
N GLY A 167 5.33 -5.65 30.18
CA GLY A 167 4.68 -5.80 31.48
C GLY A 167 5.15 -7.02 32.25
N LYS A 168 4.31 -7.52 33.18
CA LYS A 168 4.67 -8.68 34.00
C LYS A 168 4.88 -9.91 33.12
N ASN A 169 5.92 -10.67 33.47
CA ASN A 169 6.26 -11.92 32.83
C ASN A 169 5.06 -12.88 32.87
N LYS A 170 4.42 -13.13 31.71
CA LYS A 170 3.53 -14.28 31.57
C LYS A 170 4.38 -15.53 31.81
N HIS A 171 3.87 -16.44 32.65
CA HIS A 171 4.50 -17.74 32.81
C HIS A 171 4.27 -18.51 31.49
N LEU A 172 5.36 -18.74 30.78
CA LEU A 172 5.38 -19.44 29.51
C LEU A 172 6.35 -20.60 29.66
N GLU A 173 5.92 -21.78 29.22
CA GLU A 173 6.72 -22.99 29.28
C GLU A 173 7.38 -23.26 27.93
N ASN A 174 8.57 -23.84 27.98
CA ASN A 174 9.26 -24.32 26.80
C ASN A 174 8.42 -25.38 26.05
N GLY A 175 8.37 -25.29 24.73
CA GLY A 175 7.64 -26.23 23.88
C GLY A 175 6.14 -25.95 23.74
N ALA A 176 5.60 -24.92 24.41
CA ALA A 176 4.20 -24.53 24.24
C ALA A 176 3.96 -23.95 22.83
N ASN A 177 2.88 -24.37 22.16
CA ASN A 177 2.44 -23.76 20.91
C ASN A 177 1.62 -22.52 21.20
N VAL A 178 1.97 -21.41 20.55
CA VAL A 178 1.32 -20.12 20.77
C VAL A 178 1.08 -19.39 19.45
N SER A 179 0.04 -18.57 19.44
CA SER A 179 -0.11 -17.47 18.48
C SER A 179 0.31 -16.18 19.18
N ILE A 180 1.19 -15.40 18.55
CA ILE A 180 1.59 -14.08 19.04
C ILE A 180 1.03 -12.99 18.14
N ASN A 181 0.65 -11.88 18.73
CA ASN A 181 0.24 -10.66 18.05
C ASN A 181 1.06 -9.49 18.59
N GLY A 182 1.89 -8.89 17.75
CA GLY A 182 2.84 -7.88 18.19
C GLY A 182 3.52 -7.10 17.09
N LEU A 183 4.59 -6.40 17.47
CA LEU A 183 5.36 -5.53 16.61
C LEU A 183 6.73 -6.14 16.31
N LEU A 184 6.95 -6.56 15.08
CA LEU A 184 8.20 -7.11 14.58
C LEU A 184 9.15 -5.98 14.13
N LEU A 185 10.38 -6.06 14.62
CA LEU A 185 11.53 -5.38 14.06
C LEU A 185 12.48 -6.44 13.50
N SER A 186 12.54 -6.56 12.17
CA SER A 186 13.42 -7.53 11.50
C SER A 186 14.88 -7.27 11.82
N SER A 187 15.64 -8.33 12.05
CA SER A 187 17.10 -8.28 12.12
C SER A 187 17.67 -7.92 10.74
N ASN A 188 18.70 -7.08 10.71
CA ASN A 188 19.55 -6.87 9.53
C ASN A 188 20.93 -7.53 9.68
N ASP A 189 21.16 -8.21 10.79
CA ASP A 189 22.39 -8.94 11.02
C ASP A 189 22.26 -10.33 10.42
N GLU A 190 22.91 -10.54 9.27
CA GLU A 190 22.97 -11.82 8.55
C GLU A 190 23.58 -12.94 9.42
N TYR A 191 24.29 -12.59 10.50
CA TYR A 191 24.89 -13.53 11.44
C TYR A 191 24.08 -13.71 12.73
N ALA A 192 22.95 -13.03 12.90
CA ALA A 192 22.09 -13.24 14.04
C ALA A 192 21.38 -14.59 13.92
N SER A 193 21.29 -15.33 15.04
CA SER A 193 20.52 -16.57 15.14
C SER A 193 19.01 -16.34 15.34
N ILE A 194 18.56 -15.12 15.04
CA ILE A 194 17.18 -14.66 15.09
C ILE A 194 16.86 -13.82 13.86
N ASP A 195 15.64 -13.97 13.36
CA ASP A 195 15.11 -13.23 12.22
C ASP A 195 14.58 -11.84 12.63
N GLY A 196 14.37 -11.62 13.93
CA GLY A 196 13.98 -10.32 14.46
C GLY A 196 13.56 -10.36 15.93
N ASP A 197 13.29 -9.17 16.46
CA ASP A 197 12.75 -8.96 17.80
C ASP A 197 11.26 -8.61 17.68
N VAL A 198 10.40 -9.21 18.50
CA VAL A 198 8.96 -8.92 18.54
C VAL A 198 8.58 -8.34 19.90
N ALA A 199 8.07 -7.11 19.91
CA ALA A 199 7.48 -6.51 21.10
C ALA A 199 6.02 -6.95 21.23
N LEU A 200 5.63 -7.38 22.44
CA LEU A 200 4.32 -7.90 22.77
C LEU A 200 3.70 -7.11 23.92
N SER A 201 2.42 -6.79 23.84
CA SER A 201 1.70 -6.09 24.91
C SER A 201 1.44 -6.99 26.12
N ALA A 202 1.16 -6.38 27.29
CA ALA A 202 0.90 -7.11 28.54
C ALA A 202 -0.43 -7.89 28.56
N ASP A 203 -1.37 -7.56 27.68
CA ASP A 203 -2.73 -8.10 27.69
C ASP A 203 -2.80 -9.56 27.23
N GLU A 204 -3.85 -10.27 27.66
CA GLU A 204 -4.04 -11.68 27.34
C GLU A 204 -4.09 -11.97 25.83
N GLY A 205 -4.45 -10.99 24.99
CA GLY A 205 -4.54 -11.13 23.54
C GLY A 205 -3.21 -11.14 22.78
N SER A 206 -2.10 -10.73 23.40
CA SER A 206 -0.78 -10.66 22.72
C SER A 206 -0.11 -12.03 22.53
N VAL A 207 -0.45 -12.99 23.39
CA VAL A 207 0.02 -14.37 23.32
C VAL A 207 -1.12 -15.28 23.73
N LEU A 208 -1.55 -16.12 22.78
CA LEU A 208 -2.61 -17.09 22.95
C LEU A 208 -2.02 -18.49 22.91
N THR A 209 -2.15 -19.24 24.01
CA THR A 209 -1.75 -20.65 24.05
C THR A 209 -2.73 -21.48 23.23
N LEU A 210 -2.19 -22.22 22.27
CA LEU A 210 -2.95 -23.10 21.39
C LEU A 210 -2.98 -24.49 22.04
N ALA A 211 -4.17 -24.96 22.40
CA ALA A 211 -4.35 -26.32 22.90
C ALA A 211 -4.02 -27.33 21.78
N ALA A 212 -3.61 -28.54 22.18
CA ALA A 212 -3.25 -29.62 21.26
C ALA A 212 -4.39 -30.04 20.30
N ASP A 213 -5.63 -29.62 20.56
CA ASP A 213 -6.83 -29.86 19.75
C ASP A 213 -7.33 -28.62 18.97
N GLY A 214 -6.57 -27.52 18.97
CA GLY A 214 -6.93 -26.27 18.29
C GLY A 214 -7.89 -25.36 19.07
N GLY A 215 -8.18 -25.66 20.35
CA GLY A 215 -8.87 -24.75 21.27
C GLY A 215 -7.95 -23.67 21.86
N SER A 216 -8.45 -22.46 22.09
CA SER A 216 -7.73 -21.40 22.80
C SER A 216 -8.09 -21.45 24.29
N THR A 217 -7.10 -21.53 25.18
CA THR A 217 -7.30 -21.41 26.63
C THR A 217 -6.57 -20.17 27.15
N GLY A 218 -7.32 -19.20 27.66
CA GLY A 218 -6.75 -18.06 28.41
C GLY A 218 -6.01 -18.60 29.63
N GLY A 219 -4.70 -18.38 29.68
CA GLY A 219 -3.84 -18.91 30.72
C GLY A 219 -4.06 -18.17 32.03
N SER A 220 -4.74 -18.84 32.97
CA SER A 220 -4.68 -18.48 34.38
C SER A 220 -4.08 -19.62 35.18
N ASN A 221 -3.42 -19.20 36.26
CA ASN A 221 -3.10 -19.91 37.49
C ASN A 221 -1.77 -20.65 37.55
N GLY A 222 -0.88 -20.03 38.33
CA GLY A 222 -0.08 -20.80 39.27
C GLY A 222 -0.98 -21.74 40.07
N GLY A 223 -0.59 -23.01 40.11
CA GLY A 223 -1.22 -24.04 40.91
C GLY A 223 -2.07 -25.03 40.11
N SER A 224 -1.51 -26.25 39.99
CA SER A 224 -2.20 -27.55 39.95
C SER A 224 -2.25 -28.30 38.61
N ALA A 225 -1.23 -29.14 38.36
CA ALA A 225 -1.34 -30.60 38.31
C ALA A 225 0.08 -31.18 38.21
N ALA A 226 0.34 -32.35 38.81
CA ALA A 226 1.61 -33.07 38.58
C ALA A 226 1.68 -33.46 37.10
N SER A 227 2.50 -32.74 36.34
CA SER A 227 2.79 -33.01 34.95
C SER A 227 3.72 -34.24 34.85
N THR A 228 3.63 -34.99 33.75
CA THR A 228 4.67 -35.97 33.39
C THR A 228 6.04 -35.31 33.23
N ALA A 229 6.07 -34.00 32.94
CA ALA A 229 7.28 -33.21 32.94
C ALA A 229 7.99 -33.20 34.31
N THR A 230 7.28 -33.22 35.44
CA THR A 230 7.93 -33.07 36.75
C THR A 230 7.98 -34.36 37.57
N SER A 231 7.34 -35.43 37.12
CA SER A 231 7.21 -36.70 37.85
C SER A 231 7.48 -37.92 36.97
N GLY A 232 7.88 -39.02 37.57
CA GLY A 232 8.27 -40.24 36.85
C GLY A 232 9.68 -40.18 36.28
N GLU A 233 9.92 -41.05 35.29
CA GLU A 233 11.18 -41.14 34.56
C GLU A 233 11.43 -39.91 33.70
N GLN A 234 12.58 -39.29 33.87
CA GLN A 234 13.06 -38.19 33.03
C GLN A 234 14.17 -38.71 32.11
N ALA A 235 13.77 -39.34 31.00
CA ALA A 235 14.69 -39.91 30.01
C ALA A 235 15.56 -38.80 29.38
N THR A 236 16.87 -38.86 29.67
CA THR A 236 17.86 -37.82 29.39
C THR A 236 18.99 -38.33 28.48
N MET A 237 19.31 -37.56 27.45
CA MET A 237 20.48 -37.80 26.59
C MET A 237 21.55 -36.75 26.87
N VAL A 238 22.77 -37.19 27.18
CA VAL A 238 23.92 -36.30 27.37
C VAL A 238 24.83 -36.35 26.14
N ILE A 239 24.98 -35.22 25.45
CA ILE A 239 25.80 -35.07 24.25
C ILE A 239 27.01 -34.21 24.59
N MET A 240 28.18 -34.84 24.64
CA MET A 240 29.44 -34.12 24.85
C MET A 240 29.98 -33.60 23.52
N VAL A 241 30.30 -32.31 23.48
CA VAL A 241 30.73 -31.63 22.24
C VAL A 241 31.89 -30.69 22.50
N ASN A 242 32.78 -30.54 21.52
CA ASN A 242 33.85 -29.55 21.55
C ASN A 242 33.88 -28.76 20.23
N PHE A 243 34.78 -27.79 20.11
CA PHE A 243 34.79 -26.83 19.01
C PHE A 243 36.02 -27.01 18.11
N GLN A 244 35.98 -26.51 16.87
CA GLN A 244 37.09 -26.68 15.92
C GLN A 244 38.40 -26.07 16.44
N ASP A 245 38.29 -24.92 17.11
CA ASP A 245 39.37 -24.16 17.72
C ASP A 245 39.70 -24.60 19.16
N ASN A 246 38.82 -25.39 19.80
CA ASN A 246 39.03 -25.96 21.12
C ASN A 246 38.55 -27.43 21.18
N PRO A 247 39.37 -28.40 20.70
CA PRO A 247 39.00 -29.81 20.62
C PRO A 247 39.23 -30.57 21.95
N THR A 248 39.25 -29.87 23.09
CA THR A 248 39.51 -30.50 24.39
C THR A 248 38.36 -31.40 24.83
N THR A 249 38.66 -32.41 25.65
CA THR A 249 37.70 -33.41 26.15
C THR A 249 37.92 -33.65 27.65
N PRO A 250 37.51 -32.71 28.52
CA PRO A 250 37.89 -32.71 29.94
C PRO A 250 37.28 -33.84 30.78
N TRP A 251 36.24 -34.53 30.30
CA TRP A 251 35.55 -35.58 31.04
C TRP A 251 35.44 -36.86 30.20
N THR A 252 35.49 -38.01 30.87
CA THR A 252 35.12 -39.28 30.26
C THR A 252 33.59 -39.47 30.29
N GLN A 253 33.06 -40.33 29.42
CA GLN A 253 31.63 -40.69 29.46
C GLN A 253 31.20 -41.22 30.84
N ASN A 254 32.08 -41.95 31.52
CA ASN A 254 31.81 -42.50 32.84
C ASN A 254 31.74 -41.41 33.91
N ASP A 255 32.62 -40.39 33.85
CA ASP A 255 32.58 -39.25 34.78
C ASP A 255 31.26 -38.49 34.63
N VAL A 256 30.84 -38.23 33.38
CA VAL A 256 29.58 -37.56 33.09
C VAL A 256 28.38 -38.41 33.51
N SER A 257 28.40 -39.72 33.20
CA SER A 257 27.34 -40.65 33.61
C SER A 257 27.18 -40.71 35.13
N ASN A 258 28.28 -40.78 35.88
CA ASN A 258 28.24 -40.78 37.35
C ASN A 258 27.74 -39.45 37.91
N THR A 259 28.04 -38.34 37.23
CA THR A 259 27.59 -37.00 37.64
C THR A 259 26.09 -36.83 37.43
N VAL A 260 25.60 -37.14 36.22
CA VAL A 260 24.19 -36.92 35.82
C VAL A 260 23.28 -38.01 36.38
N PHE A 261 23.57 -39.28 36.09
CA PHE A 261 22.70 -40.42 36.45
C PHE A 261 23.04 -41.05 37.80
N GLY A 262 24.15 -40.64 38.42
CA GLY A 262 24.49 -40.96 39.81
C GLY A 262 24.09 -39.80 40.73
N THR A 263 25.03 -38.94 41.09
CA THR A 263 24.84 -37.98 42.18
C THR A 263 23.74 -36.94 41.92
N ALA A 264 23.61 -36.39 40.71
CA ALA A 264 22.52 -35.45 40.42
C ALA A 264 21.15 -36.15 40.42
N ASN A 265 21.05 -37.37 39.89
CA ASN A 265 19.85 -38.20 39.99
C ASN A 265 19.49 -38.49 41.46
N ASP A 266 20.45 -38.89 42.29
CA ASP A 266 20.24 -39.14 43.72
C ASP A 266 19.71 -37.89 44.43
N PHE A 267 20.21 -36.71 44.07
CA PHE A 267 19.71 -35.44 44.58
C PHE A 267 18.25 -35.19 44.19
N ILE A 268 17.88 -35.39 42.91
CA ILE A 268 16.50 -35.23 42.43
C ILE A 268 15.56 -36.25 43.09
N MET A 269 15.99 -37.51 43.24
CA MET A 269 15.21 -38.56 43.90
C MET A 269 15.00 -38.26 45.39
N GLU A 270 16.02 -37.76 46.10
CA GLU A 270 15.88 -37.33 47.50
C GLU A 270 14.89 -36.15 47.62
N ASN A 271 15.06 -35.11 46.80
CA ASN A 271 14.22 -33.91 46.83
C ASN A 271 12.76 -34.16 46.46
N SER A 272 12.52 -35.08 45.52
CA SER A 272 11.19 -35.42 45.02
C SER A 272 10.49 -36.50 45.84
N PHE A 273 11.13 -37.03 46.89
CA PHE A 273 10.67 -38.20 47.64
C PHE A 273 10.42 -39.42 46.74
N GLN A 274 11.39 -39.71 45.87
CA GLN A 274 11.37 -40.81 44.89
C GLN A 274 10.28 -40.69 43.82
N LYS A 275 9.67 -39.51 43.65
CA LYS A 275 8.66 -39.27 42.61
C LYS A 275 9.28 -39.04 41.24
N THR A 276 10.54 -38.62 41.17
CA THR A 276 11.21 -38.21 39.94
C THR A 276 12.63 -38.75 39.92
N TRP A 277 13.06 -39.31 38.80
CA TRP A 277 14.43 -39.81 38.61
C TRP A 277 14.91 -39.57 37.18
N LEU A 278 16.22 -39.45 37.01
CA LEU A 278 16.89 -39.33 35.71
C LEU A 278 17.37 -40.71 35.25
N SER A 279 17.22 -40.99 33.97
CA SER A 279 17.76 -42.18 33.31
C SER A 279 18.23 -41.82 31.90
N GLY A 280 19.13 -42.61 31.32
CA GLY A 280 19.50 -42.48 29.90
C GLY A 280 20.98 -42.70 29.62
N ASP A 281 21.45 -42.08 28.53
CA ASP A 281 22.74 -42.39 27.92
C ASP A 281 23.66 -41.16 27.83
N VAL A 282 24.97 -41.42 27.77
CA VAL A 282 26.01 -40.41 27.50
C VAL A 282 26.74 -40.75 26.20
N THR A 283 26.68 -39.88 25.20
CA THR A 283 27.41 -40.08 23.93
C THR A 283 28.81 -39.50 23.98
N GLY A 284 29.69 -39.99 23.12
CA GLY A 284 31.09 -39.54 23.05
C GLY A 284 31.24 -38.09 22.60
N TRP A 285 32.48 -37.62 22.55
CA TRP A 285 32.83 -36.25 22.13
C TRP A 285 32.68 -36.04 20.63
N TYR A 286 31.88 -35.05 20.23
CA TYR A 286 31.76 -34.59 18.84
C TYR A 286 32.38 -33.22 18.64
N THR A 287 33.22 -33.06 17.63
CA THR A 287 33.77 -31.74 17.24
C THR A 287 32.78 -31.03 16.32
N LEU A 288 32.16 -29.97 16.84
CA LEU A 288 31.20 -29.16 16.09
C LEU A 288 31.93 -28.30 15.05
N PRO A 289 31.32 -28.03 13.89
CA PRO A 289 31.86 -27.11 12.90
C PRO A 289 31.63 -25.63 13.30
N LEU A 290 31.87 -25.32 14.57
CA LEU A 290 31.67 -24.01 15.19
C LEU A 290 32.94 -23.59 15.94
N SER A 291 33.11 -22.28 16.10
CA SER A 291 34.11 -21.69 16.99
C SER A 291 33.62 -21.69 18.44
N SER A 292 34.51 -21.90 19.40
CA SER A 292 34.27 -21.78 20.83
C SER A 292 33.87 -20.35 21.26
N THR A 293 33.95 -19.39 20.34
CA THR A 293 33.53 -18.00 20.50
C THR A 293 32.15 -17.69 19.92
N SER A 294 31.47 -18.65 19.29
CA SER A 294 30.20 -18.41 18.58
C SER A 294 29.03 -18.13 19.53
N CYS A 295 29.07 -18.64 20.77
CA CYS A 295 28.15 -18.44 21.90
C CYS A 295 26.65 -18.46 21.62
N ASP A 296 26.25 -18.90 20.44
CA ASP A 296 24.87 -19.08 20.03
C ASP A 296 24.40 -20.47 20.45
N SER A 297 23.62 -20.50 21.53
CA SER A 297 23.10 -21.74 22.10
C SER A 297 22.28 -22.54 21.08
N ALA A 298 21.53 -21.87 20.20
CA ALA A 298 20.72 -22.54 19.17
C ALA A 298 21.59 -23.26 18.14
N ALA A 299 22.63 -22.61 17.62
CA ALA A 299 23.59 -23.24 16.70
C ALA A 299 24.35 -24.41 17.35
N ILE A 300 24.76 -24.26 18.61
CA ILE A 300 25.45 -25.33 19.36
C ILE A 300 24.53 -26.55 19.50
N VAL A 301 23.29 -26.35 19.95
CA VAL A 301 22.29 -27.42 20.09
C VAL A 301 22.03 -28.10 18.75
N ALA A 302 21.80 -27.33 17.69
CA ALA A 302 21.52 -27.89 16.36
C ALA A 302 22.68 -28.74 15.84
N ALA A 303 23.91 -28.22 15.91
CA ALA A 303 25.12 -28.94 15.48
C ALA A 303 25.38 -30.20 16.33
N ALA A 304 25.15 -30.13 17.64
CA ALA A 304 25.32 -31.25 18.54
C ALA A 304 24.31 -32.38 18.26
N ARG A 305 23.04 -32.04 18.06
CA ARG A 305 22.00 -33.02 17.68
C ARG A 305 22.32 -33.69 16.35
N GLN A 306 22.68 -32.89 15.35
CA GLN A 306 23.07 -33.41 14.03
C GLN A 306 24.27 -34.35 14.12
N ALA A 307 25.29 -33.99 14.92
CA ALA A 307 26.47 -34.84 15.12
C ALA A 307 26.11 -36.16 15.81
N ALA A 308 25.26 -36.13 16.85
CA ALA A 308 24.80 -37.34 17.54
C ALA A 308 23.98 -38.27 16.61
N GLU A 309 23.01 -37.72 15.87
CA GLU A 309 22.18 -38.48 14.92
C GLU A 309 23.02 -39.09 13.79
N SER A 310 23.99 -38.33 13.27
CA SER A 310 24.93 -38.83 12.24
C SER A 310 25.80 -39.99 12.74
N ASN A 311 25.98 -40.10 14.05
CA ASN A 311 26.68 -41.21 14.70
C ASN A 311 25.73 -42.30 15.23
N GLY A 312 24.47 -42.31 14.78
CA GLY A 312 23.51 -43.38 15.04
C GLY A 312 22.76 -43.29 16.37
N VAL A 313 22.82 -42.14 17.05
CA VAL A 313 22.09 -41.92 18.30
C VAL A 313 20.61 -41.65 18.00
N ASN A 314 19.70 -42.41 18.61
CA ASN A 314 18.26 -42.19 18.47
C ASN A 314 17.77 -41.13 19.47
N LEU A 315 17.79 -39.86 19.08
CA LEU A 315 17.35 -38.76 19.95
C LEU A 315 15.84 -38.79 20.28
N SER A 316 15.00 -39.48 19.49
CA SER A 316 13.54 -39.54 19.74
C SER A 316 13.15 -40.34 20.98
N ALA A 317 14.07 -41.15 21.53
CA ALA A 317 13.87 -41.91 22.76
C ALA A 317 13.97 -41.04 24.03
N TYR A 318 14.39 -39.78 23.89
CA TYR A 318 14.71 -38.89 25.00
C TYR A 318 13.84 -37.63 24.96
N LYS A 319 13.58 -37.09 26.15
CA LYS A 319 12.82 -35.85 26.35
C LYS A 319 13.67 -34.74 26.96
N ARG A 320 14.72 -35.10 27.68
CA ARG A 320 15.69 -34.18 28.27
C ARG A 320 17.01 -34.28 27.52
N PHE A 321 17.66 -33.14 27.27
CA PHE A 321 18.96 -33.11 26.57
C PHE A 321 19.97 -32.27 27.34
N ILE A 322 21.17 -32.80 27.58
CA ILE A 322 22.28 -32.07 28.19
C ILE A 322 23.40 -31.95 27.16
N TYR A 323 23.76 -30.73 26.79
CA TYR A 323 24.87 -30.44 25.89
C TYR A 323 26.06 -29.94 26.71
N ALA A 324 27.09 -30.76 26.83
CA ALA A 324 28.25 -30.46 27.67
C ALA A 324 29.47 -30.15 26.82
N PHE A 325 30.13 -29.03 27.10
CA PHE A 325 31.33 -28.63 26.37
C PHE A 325 32.42 -28.05 27.28
N PRO A 326 33.69 -28.00 26.83
CA PRO A 326 34.79 -27.53 27.65
C PRO A 326 34.63 -26.04 27.95
N TYR A 327 35.15 -25.59 29.10
CA TYR A 327 35.07 -24.19 29.48
C TYR A 327 35.60 -23.27 28.39
N THR A 328 34.81 -22.27 28.01
CA THR A 328 35.22 -21.16 27.15
C THR A 328 34.83 -19.85 27.80
N SER A 329 35.81 -18.97 28.00
CA SER A 329 35.57 -17.62 28.53
C SER A 329 34.94 -16.68 27.49
N ALA A 330 34.87 -17.11 26.23
CA ALA A 330 34.21 -16.33 25.19
C ALA A 330 32.69 -16.33 25.35
N CYS A 331 32.14 -17.39 25.98
CA CYS A 331 30.73 -17.48 26.31
C CYS A 331 30.56 -17.13 27.79
N PRO A 332 29.89 -16.02 28.10
CA PRO A 332 29.83 -15.49 29.46
C PRO A 332 28.92 -16.30 30.39
N PHE A 333 28.04 -17.14 29.84
CA PHE A 333 27.16 -18.01 30.61
C PHE A 333 27.91 -19.25 31.11
N SER A 334 27.58 -19.69 32.32
CA SER A 334 28.00 -20.95 32.93
C SER A 334 27.03 -22.09 32.59
N GLY A 335 25.74 -21.75 32.44
CA GLY A 335 24.65 -22.64 32.10
C GLY A 335 23.60 -21.96 31.23
N VAL A 336 22.90 -22.74 30.41
CA VAL A 336 21.68 -22.28 29.74
C VAL A 336 20.67 -23.40 29.78
N ALA A 337 19.53 -23.22 30.45
CA ALA A 337 18.48 -24.23 30.55
C ALA A 337 17.16 -23.73 29.98
N SER A 338 16.48 -24.57 29.21
CA SER A 338 15.08 -24.31 28.90
C SER A 338 14.21 -24.37 30.17
N VAL A 339 13.17 -23.56 30.26
CA VAL A 339 12.31 -23.46 31.44
C VAL A 339 11.03 -24.28 31.27
N GLY A 340 10.89 -25.34 32.05
CA GLY A 340 9.73 -26.23 32.03
C GLY A 340 9.58 -27.02 30.72
N GLY A 341 8.35 -27.47 30.46
CA GLY A 341 8.00 -28.25 29.28
C GLY A 341 8.33 -29.74 29.39
N GLU A 342 7.62 -30.54 28.59
CA GLU A 342 7.86 -31.99 28.46
C GLU A 342 9.20 -32.30 27.78
N THR A 343 9.58 -31.49 26.80
CA THR A 343 10.89 -31.58 26.15
C THR A 343 11.74 -30.38 26.56
N SER A 344 12.95 -30.63 27.01
CA SER A 344 13.82 -29.59 27.55
C SER A 344 15.29 -29.85 27.19
N SER A 345 16.08 -28.79 27.23
CA SER A 345 17.52 -28.85 27.01
C SER A 345 18.26 -27.99 28.00
N MET A 346 19.51 -28.35 28.28
CA MET A 346 20.46 -27.49 28.96
C MET A 346 21.84 -27.53 28.29
N LEU A 347 22.59 -26.44 28.38
CA LEU A 347 23.98 -26.32 27.96
C LEU A 347 24.83 -26.12 29.21
N ILE A 348 25.94 -26.87 29.32
CA ILE A 348 26.89 -26.76 30.44
C ILE A 348 28.25 -26.32 29.91
N ASN A 349 28.66 -25.12 30.29
CA ASN A 349 29.96 -24.54 29.92
C ASN A 349 31.01 -24.89 30.98
N GLY A 350 31.78 -25.95 30.77
CA GLY A 350 32.96 -26.24 31.59
C GLY A 350 32.71 -26.74 33.03
N SER A 351 31.48 -26.70 33.54
CA SER A 351 31.15 -27.10 34.92
C SER A 351 30.28 -28.37 34.98
N MET A 352 30.83 -29.51 34.56
CA MET A 352 30.17 -30.81 34.74
C MET A 352 30.24 -31.29 36.19
N LYS A 353 29.48 -30.64 37.07
CA LYS A 353 29.33 -30.97 38.50
C LYS A 353 27.88 -31.30 38.78
N TRP A 354 27.63 -32.17 39.77
CA TRP A 354 26.27 -32.65 40.06
C TRP A 354 25.28 -31.52 40.40
N HIS A 355 25.75 -30.47 41.10
CA HIS A 355 24.91 -29.35 41.50
C HIS A 355 24.61 -28.41 40.35
N THR A 356 25.57 -28.20 39.42
CA THR A 356 25.28 -27.49 38.16
C THR A 356 24.20 -28.24 37.40
N VAL A 357 24.35 -29.56 37.22
CA VAL A 357 23.32 -30.39 36.56
C VAL A 357 21.97 -30.30 37.27
N ALA A 358 21.95 -30.36 38.61
CA ALA A 358 20.71 -30.28 39.39
C ALA A 358 20.03 -28.91 39.31
N HIS A 359 20.81 -27.83 39.30
CA HIS A 359 20.35 -26.45 39.13
C HIS A 359 19.69 -26.25 37.75
N GLU A 360 20.42 -26.57 36.68
CA GLU A 360 19.89 -26.51 35.31
C GLU A 360 18.68 -27.44 35.12
N MET A 361 18.68 -28.59 35.79
CA MET A 361 17.54 -29.51 35.79
C MET A 361 16.33 -28.88 36.50
N GLY A 362 16.53 -28.10 37.55
CA GLY A 362 15.48 -27.29 38.19
C GLY A 362 14.78 -26.37 37.20
N HIS A 363 15.54 -25.63 36.38
CA HIS A 363 14.98 -24.83 35.29
C HIS A 363 14.23 -25.68 34.27
N ASN A 364 14.84 -26.78 33.81
CA ASN A 364 14.19 -27.76 32.92
C ASN A 364 12.86 -28.28 33.48
N LEU A 365 12.71 -28.39 34.81
CA LEU A 365 11.47 -28.78 35.48
C LEU A 365 10.47 -27.63 35.68
N GLY A 366 10.86 -26.38 35.39
CA GLY A 366 10.01 -25.18 35.45
C GLY A 366 10.30 -24.25 36.62
N LEU A 367 11.42 -24.45 37.33
CA LEU A 367 11.83 -23.59 38.43
C LEU A 367 12.55 -22.33 37.94
N PHE A 368 12.55 -21.33 38.82
CA PHE A 368 13.24 -20.05 38.68
C PHE A 368 14.26 -19.93 39.81
N HIS A 369 15.11 -18.91 39.77
CA HIS A 369 16.08 -18.68 40.82
C HIS A 369 15.42 -18.46 42.20
N SER A 370 16.12 -18.89 43.24
CA SER A 370 15.81 -18.56 44.62
C SER A 370 16.71 -17.41 45.07
N HIS A 371 16.11 -16.44 45.73
CA HIS A 371 16.72 -15.16 46.08
C HIS A 371 16.92 -15.05 47.59
N ALA A 372 17.82 -14.17 48.03
CA ALA A 372 17.86 -13.73 49.43
C ALA A 372 17.18 -12.36 49.57
N LEU A 373 16.53 -12.11 50.70
CA LEU A 373 15.93 -10.81 51.04
C LEU A 373 16.68 -10.19 52.23
N ASP A 374 17.31 -9.05 52.00
CA ASP A 374 18.06 -8.28 53.01
C ASP A 374 17.33 -6.99 53.34
N CYS A 375 17.01 -6.83 54.61
CA CYS A 375 16.23 -5.72 55.16
C CYS A 375 17.01 -4.96 56.24
N GLY A 376 18.34 -5.07 56.25
CA GLY A 376 19.26 -4.37 57.13
C GLY A 376 19.07 -4.70 58.62
N SER A 377 18.46 -3.78 59.37
CA SER A 377 18.24 -3.93 60.82
C SER A 377 16.94 -4.66 61.18
N SER A 378 16.18 -5.12 60.18
CA SER A 378 14.91 -5.83 60.33
C SER A 378 14.90 -7.11 59.48
N VAL A 379 13.97 -8.02 59.74
CA VAL A 379 13.77 -9.23 58.91
C VAL A 379 12.94 -8.91 57.65
N ILE A 380 11.96 -8.01 57.76
CA ILE A 380 11.15 -7.47 56.66
C ILE A 380 10.89 -5.98 56.91
N GLY A 381 10.90 -5.15 55.86
CA GLY A 381 10.60 -3.73 55.92
C GLY A 381 10.62 -3.01 54.57
N SER A 382 10.27 -1.73 54.55
CA SER A 382 10.17 -0.92 53.32
C SER A 382 11.51 -0.63 52.61
N SER A 383 12.64 -1.01 53.22
CA SER A 383 13.98 -0.86 52.67
C SER A 383 14.62 -2.19 52.24
N CYS A 384 13.85 -3.27 52.19
CA CYS A 384 14.38 -4.56 51.75
C CYS A 384 14.88 -4.49 50.31
N THR A 385 16.05 -5.06 50.07
CA THR A 385 16.59 -5.35 48.74
C THR A 385 16.74 -6.86 48.61
N HIS A 386 16.52 -7.40 47.42
CA HIS A 386 16.81 -8.81 47.18
C HIS A 386 18.14 -8.98 46.46
N ASP A 387 18.86 -10.05 46.78
CA ASP A 387 19.99 -10.53 45.98
C ASP A 387 19.47 -11.62 45.05
N GLU A 388 19.58 -11.38 43.74
CA GLU A 388 19.23 -12.38 42.74
C GLU A 388 20.13 -13.61 42.90
N TYR A 389 19.55 -14.80 42.78
CA TYR A 389 20.25 -16.06 43.04
C TYR A 389 20.84 -16.16 44.47
N GLY A 390 20.48 -15.26 45.39
CA GLY A 390 21.12 -15.11 46.69
C GLY A 390 20.82 -16.19 47.73
N ASP A 391 19.90 -17.11 47.47
CA ASP A 391 19.49 -18.12 48.47
C ASP A 391 20.66 -19.05 48.84
N GLY A 392 21.09 -18.98 50.10
CA GLY A 392 22.21 -19.73 50.65
C GLY A 392 21.87 -21.14 51.14
N VAL A 393 20.66 -21.64 50.92
CA VAL A 393 20.24 -23.00 51.34
C VAL A 393 19.47 -23.79 50.28
N ASP A 394 19.35 -23.24 49.07
CA ASP A 394 18.65 -23.81 47.92
C ASP A 394 19.59 -23.94 46.71
N VAL A 395 19.51 -25.07 46.01
CA VAL A 395 20.27 -25.30 44.76
C VAL A 395 19.91 -24.32 43.64
N MET A 396 18.70 -23.73 43.66
CA MET A 396 18.31 -22.64 42.77
C MET A 396 18.85 -21.28 43.22
N GLY A 397 19.68 -21.23 44.28
CA GLY A 397 20.47 -20.10 44.74
C GLY A 397 21.97 -20.42 44.81
N ARG A 398 22.76 -19.56 45.48
CA ARG A 398 24.24 -19.57 45.50
C ARG A 398 24.88 -20.80 46.18
N VAL A 399 24.18 -21.55 47.03
CA VAL A 399 24.80 -22.60 47.89
C VAL A 399 24.15 -23.97 47.68
N LEU A 400 24.91 -25.02 47.94
CA LEU A 400 24.44 -26.41 47.88
C LEU A 400 23.40 -26.69 48.97
N GLY A 401 22.19 -27.09 48.57
CA GLY A 401 21.11 -27.49 49.47
C GLY A 401 19.93 -28.06 48.67
N HIS A 402 18.88 -28.52 49.35
CA HIS A 402 17.63 -28.93 48.70
C HIS A 402 16.86 -27.76 48.10
N PHE A 403 16.01 -28.05 47.11
CA PHE A 403 14.96 -27.13 46.67
C PHE A 403 14.04 -26.80 47.85
N ASN A 404 13.73 -25.52 48.07
CA ASN A 404 12.85 -25.10 49.16
C ASN A 404 11.39 -25.56 48.96
N ALA A 405 10.58 -25.44 50.02
CA ALA A 405 9.20 -25.90 50.01
C ALA A 405 8.31 -25.25 48.93
N PHE A 406 8.49 -23.97 48.61
CA PHE A 406 7.74 -23.28 47.56
C PHE A 406 8.05 -23.87 46.18
N GLN A 407 9.33 -24.03 45.85
CA GLN A 407 9.78 -24.65 44.59
C GLN A 407 9.26 -26.10 44.48
N LYS A 408 9.33 -26.89 45.56
CA LYS A 408 8.83 -28.28 45.56
C LYS A 408 7.30 -28.37 45.45
N GLU A 409 6.55 -27.42 46.01
CA GLU A 409 5.10 -27.33 45.81
C GLU A 409 4.78 -27.06 44.33
N ARG A 410 5.51 -26.14 43.70
CA ARG A 410 5.37 -25.83 42.27
C ARG A 410 5.62 -27.03 41.36
N LEU A 411 6.61 -27.87 41.69
CA LEU A 411 6.87 -29.12 40.96
C LEU A 411 5.85 -30.22 41.23
N GLY A 412 4.95 -30.06 42.19
CA GLY A 412 4.02 -31.10 42.67
C GLY A 412 4.71 -32.19 43.51
N TRP A 413 5.97 -31.97 43.90
CA TRP A 413 6.71 -32.88 44.78
C TRP A 413 6.22 -32.79 46.22
N LEU A 414 5.85 -31.58 46.65
CA LEU A 414 5.03 -31.35 47.83
C LEU A 414 3.61 -30.99 47.41
N ASN A 415 2.64 -31.37 48.24
CA ASN A 415 1.24 -30.99 48.08
C ASN A 415 0.57 -30.89 49.47
N SER A 416 -0.75 -30.76 49.52
CA SER A 416 -1.50 -30.64 50.78
C SER A 416 -1.37 -31.83 51.75
N SER A 417 -0.81 -32.97 51.32
CA SER A 417 -0.47 -34.08 52.23
C SER A 417 0.86 -33.90 52.96
N ASN A 418 1.75 -33.05 52.43
CA ASN A 418 3.07 -32.76 52.98
C ASN A 418 3.15 -31.35 53.59
N ILE A 419 2.32 -30.42 53.11
CA ILE A 419 2.28 -29.02 53.52
C ILE A 419 1.03 -28.77 54.36
N THR A 420 1.22 -28.15 55.53
CA THR A 420 0.10 -27.62 56.32
C THR A 420 -0.10 -26.15 55.99
N THR A 421 -1.23 -25.80 55.36
CA THR A 421 -1.63 -24.41 55.19
C THR A 421 -2.13 -23.83 56.51
N VAL A 422 -1.53 -22.72 56.95
CA VAL A 422 -1.81 -22.06 58.24
C VAL A 422 -2.55 -20.76 57.98
N LEU A 423 -3.84 -20.75 58.34
CA LEU A 423 -4.74 -19.60 58.22
C LEU A 423 -5.15 -19.00 59.58
N SER A 424 -4.72 -19.63 60.67
CA SER A 424 -4.96 -19.18 62.05
C SER A 424 -3.84 -19.65 62.96
N GLY A 425 -3.61 -18.91 64.05
CA GLY A 425 -2.56 -19.23 65.02
C GLY A 425 -2.70 -20.64 65.63
N GLY A 426 -1.57 -21.21 66.03
CA GLY A 426 -1.47 -22.57 66.57
C GLY A 426 -0.03 -23.07 66.67
N ALA A 427 0.15 -24.23 67.30
CA ALA A 427 1.45 -24.91 67.37
C ALA A 427 1.50 -26.07 66.37
N TYR A 428 2.54 -26.07 65.53
CA TYR A 428 2.68 -27.01 64.43
C TYR A 428 4.02 -27.74 64.54
N GLN A 429 4.03 -29.03 64.24
CA GLN A 429 5.26 -29.83 64.23
C GLN A 429 5.71 -30.10 62.81
N LEU A 430 6.99 -29.86 62.58
CA LEU A 430 7.69 -30.16 61.34
C LEU A 430 8.59 -31.38 61.53
N GLU A 431 8.63 -32.24 60.53
CA GLU A 431 9.66 -33.27 60.40
C GLU A 431 10.79 -32.78 59.48
N THR A 432 11.91 -33.51 59.49
CA THR A 432 13.07 -33.17 58.66
C THR A 432 12.70 -33.13 57.18
N PHE A 433 13.09 -32.06 56.51
CA PHE A 433 12.74 -31.79 55.12
C PHE A 433 13.34 -32.80 54.12
N SER A 434 14.54 -33.32 54.41
CA SER A 434 15.36 -34.20 53.55
C SER A 434 15.03 -35.69 53.67
N THR A 435 14.12 -36.09 54.58
CA THR A 435 13.76 -37.50 54.79
C THR A 435 12.47 -37.87 54.06
N PRO A 436 12.21 -39.15 53.75
CA PRO A 436 10.91 -39.59 53.21
C PRO A 436 9.73 -39.10 54.06
N GLN A 437 8.57 -38.91 53.43
CA GLN A 437 7.36 -38.42 54.12
C GLN A 437 6.97 -39.33 55.29
N GLY A 438 6.89 -38.75 56.48
CA GLY A 438 6.36 -39.35 57.69
C GLY A 438 4.95 -38.86 58.00
N SER A 439 4.60 -38.84 59.28
CA SER A 439 3.25 -38.46 59.75
C SER A 439 3.09 -36.96 60.05
N LYS A 440 4.16 -36.16 59.92
CA LYS A 440 4.15 -34.72 60.19
C LYS A 440 4.33 -33.93 58.90
N ALA A 441 4.06 -32.63 58.95
CA ALA A 441 4.26 -31.75 57.81
C ALA A 441 5.76 -31.55 57.52
N LYS A 442 6.12 -31.45 56.24
CA LYS A 442 7.46 -31.07 55.78
C LYS A 442 7.67 -29.57 55.80
N ALA A 443 6.60 -28.82 55.55
CA ALA A 443 6.60 -27.38 55.56
C ALA A 443 5.25 -26.82 56.05
N LEU A 444 5.28 -25.61 56.60
CA LEU A 444 4.10 -24.79 56.84
C LEU A 444 3.99 -23.76 55.73
N LYS A 445 2.77 -23.55 55.21
CA LYS A 445 2.44 -22.47 54.27
C LYS A 445 1.53 -21.48 54.99
N ILE A 446 2.11 -20.43 55.54
CA ILE A 446 1.46 -19.47 56.44
C ILE A 446 1.03 -18.25 55.64
N ALA A 447 -0.23 -17.86 55.76
CA ALA A 447 -0.74 -16.67 55.08
C ALA A 447 -0.01 -15.41 55.59
N LYS A 448 0.63 -14.67 54.68
CA LYS A 448 1.24 -13.37 54.97
C LYS A 448 0.27 -12.24 54.69
N GLY A 449 -0.34 -12.21 53.51
CA GLY A 449 -1.24 -11.15 53.07
C GLY A 449 -1.29 -11.06 51.55
N ILE A 450 -1.80 -9.95 51.02
CA ILE A 450 -1.82 -9.72 49.57
C ILE A 450 -0.58 -8.91 49.18
N ASP A 451 0.17 -9.39 48.18
CA ASP A 451 1.28 -8.63 47.63
C ASP A 451 0.75 -7.38 46.92
N PRO A 452 1.11 -6.16 47.36
CA PRO A 452 0.52 -4.93 46.83
C PRO A 452 0.88 -4.65 45.37
N ALA A 453 1.93 -5.28 44.84
CA ALA A 453 2.33 -5.15 43.45
C ALA A 453 1.51 -6.04 42.52
N SER A 454 1.16 -7.26 42.94
CA SER A 454 0.42 -8.25 42.15
C SER A 454 -1.05 -8.39 42.46
N GLY A 455 -1.48 -8.06 43.68
CA GLY A 455 -2.82 -8.38 44.14
C GLY A 455 -3.00 -9.87 44.47
N GLU A 456 -1.93 -10.67 44.36
CA GLU A 456 -1.94 -12.10 44.64
C GLU A 456 -1.59 -12.39 46.10
N GLN A 457 -2.02 -13.56 46.58
CA GLN A 457 -1.72 -13.99 47.95
C GLN A 457 -0.23 -14.29 48.11
N SER A 458 0.37 -13.67 49.12
CA SER A 458 1.73 -13.94 49.59
C SER A 458 1.71 -14.85 50.81
N TRP A 459 2.73 -15.70 50.90
CA TRP A 459 2.86 -16.77 51.87
C TRP A 459 4.27 -16.82 52.45
N TYR A 460 4.37 -17.23 53.72
CA TYR A 460 5.61 -17.77 54.29
C TYR A 460 5.64 -19.29 54.17
N TYR A 461 6.77 -19.83 53.75
CA TYR A 461 7.08 -21.24 53.75
C TYR A 461 8.11 -21.51 54.84
N VAL A 462 7.72 -22.25 55.87
CA VAL A 462 8.60 -22.58 57.00
C VAL A 462 9.00 -24.05 56.92
N GLU A 463 10.30 -24.31 56.91
CA GLU A 463 10.86 -25.65 56.76
C GLU A 463 11.94 -25.95 57.82
N PHE A 464 12.04 -27.24 58.17
CA PHE A 464 13.02 -27.71 59.16
C PHE A 464 14.13 -28.52 58.47
N ARG A 465 15.33 -27.93 58.40
CA ARG A 465 16.51 -28.51 57.74
C ARG A 465 17.40 -29.24 58.74
N GLN A 466 18.00 -30.35 58.35
CA GLN A 466 18.99 -31.10 59.13
C GLN A 466 20.12 -31.60 58.24
N ALA A 467 21.31 -31.86 58.79
CA ALA A 467 22.47 -32.33 58.05
C ALA A 467 22.37 -33.82 57.65
N VAL A 468 21.32 -34.17 56.89
CA VAL A 468 21.00 -35.51 56.41
C VAL A 468 20.92 -35.46 54.88
N GLY A 469 21.41 -36.52 54.21
CA GLY A 469 21.38 -36.59 52.75
C GLY A 469 22.17 -35.44 52.13
N PHE A 470 21.57 -34.73 51.17
CA PHE A 470 22.20 -33.60 50.48
C PHE A 470 22.25 -32.30 51.28
N ASP A 471 21.57 -32.23 52.43
CA ASP A 471 21.76 -31.15 53.41
C ASP A 471 22.96 -31.40 54.34
N SER A 472 23.70 -32.50 54.18
CA SER A 472 24.91 -32.78 54.97
C SER A 472 25.99 -31.69 54.84
N VAL A 473 25.93 -30.87 53.79
CA VAL A 473 26.74 -29.66 53.62
C VAL A 473 26.56 -28.64 54.75
N PHE A 474 25.43 -28.66 55.46
CA PHE A 474 25.21 -27.83 56.63
C PHE A 474 25.76 -28.43 57.93
N ALA A 475 26.44 -29.58 57.89
CA ALA A 475 27.06 -30.16 59.07
C ALA A 475 28.04 -29.17 59.73
N GLY A 476 27.79 -28.83 60.99
CA GLY A 476 28.56 -27.84 61.74
C GLY A 476 28.02 -26.41 61.64
N ASN A 477 27.00 -26.15 60.82
CA ASN A 477 26.27 -24.90 60.82
C ASN A 477 25.14 -24.92 61.84
N ASN A 478 25.42 -24.40 63.03
CA ASN A 478 24.47 -24.39 64.12
C ASN A 478 23.28 -23.44 63.91
N ASN A 479 23.30 -22.50 62.96
CA ASN A 479 22.15 -21.64 62.71
C ASN A 479 21.05 -22.45 61.99
N VAL A 480 21.34 -22.92 60.77
CA VAL A 480 20.41 -23.75 59.95
C VAL A 480 19.89 -24.97 60.71
N LEU A 481 20.75 -25.62 61.50
CA LEU A 481 20.41 -26.89 62.17
C LEU A 481 19.65 -26.74 63.49
N ASN A 482 19.67 -25.58 64.13
CA ASN A 482 19.00 -25.36 65.43
C ASN A 482 17.73 -24.50 65.30
N GLY A 483 17.22 -24.30 64.09
CA GLY A 483 16.08 -23.46 63.81
C GLY A 483 15.23 -23.96 62.65
N VAL A 484 14.35 -23.08 62.18
CA VAL A 484 13.60 -23.27 60.93
C VAL A 484 13.97 -22.18 59.94
N VAL A 485 14.03 -22.52 58.66
CA VAL A 485 14.24 -21.57 57.58
C VAL A 485 12.89 -21.06 57.11
N VAL A 486 12.82 -19.80 56.71
CA VAL A 486 11.59 -19.19 56.18
C VAL A 486 11.85 -18.57 54.82
N HIS A 487 11.08 -19.00 53.85
CA HIS A 487 10.98 -18.37 52.53
C HIS A 487 9.66 -17.61 52.41
N GLN A 488 9.64 -16.58 51.59
CA GLN A 488 8.41 -15.96 51.09
C GLN A 488 8.17 -16.42 49.66
N GLY A 489 6.89 -16.62 49.31
CA GLY A 489 6.42 -16.87 47.96
C GLY A 489 5.11 -16.13 47.68
N ILE A 490 4.84 -15.82 46.42
CA ILE A 490 3.63 -15.12 45.96
C ILE A 490 2.94 -16.01 44.93
N ASP A 491 1.64 -16.25 45.12
CA ASP A 491 0.83 -17.01 44.17
C ASP A 491 0.85 -16.34 42.79
N GLY A 492 0.83 -17.15 41.72
CA GLY A 492 0.92 -16.64 40.34
C GLY A 492 2.27 -16.03 39.94
N ASN A 493 3.24 -15.87 40.85
CA ASN A 493 4.59 -15.41 40.54
C ASN A 493 5.63 -16.52 40.81
N ALA A 494 6.03 -17.21 39.75
CA ALA A 494 6.99 -18.31 39.79
C ALA A 494 8.39 -17.93 40.32
N ASP A 495 8.77 -16.67 40.19
CA ASP A 495 10.11 -16.11 40.51
C ASP A 495 10.15 -15.48 41.92
N SER A 496 9.13 -15.70 42.75
CA SER A 496 8.98 -15.01 44.04
C SER A 496 9.62 -15.75 45.22
N SER A 497 10.60 -16.62 44.99
CA SER A 497 11.19 -17.48 46.02
C SER A 497 12.26 -16.74 46.84
N TYR A 498 11.87 -16.07 47.93
CA TYR A 498 12.78 -15.23 48.73
C TYR A 498 13.11 -15.87 50.09
N LEU A 499 14.37 -16.26 50.32
CA LEU A 499 14.88 -16.59 51.65
C LEU A 499 14.96 -15.33 52.51
N LEU A 500 14.37 -15.38 53.71
CA LEU A 500 14.42 -14.26 54.65
C LEU A 500 15.65 -14.37 55.55
N ASP A 501 16.31 -13.24 55.80
CA ASP A 501 17.32 -13.15 56.86
C ASP A 501 16.64 -13.13 58.24
N MET A 502 16.81 -14.21 59.00
CA MET A 502 16.15 -14.41 60.31
C MET A 502 16.95 -13.81 61.48
N THR A 503 18.11 -13.18 61.23
CA THR A 503 18.98 -12.63 62.27
C THR A 503 19.23 -11.14 62.05
N PRO A 504 18.36 -10.23 62.55
CA PRO A 504 18.52 -8.79 62.31
C PRO A 504 19.90 -8.23 62.66
N ASN A 505 20.46 -7.38 61.78
CA ASN A 505 21.81 -6.79 61.91
C ASN A 505 22.97 -7.80 61.77
N SER A 506 22.73 -8.98 61.21
CA SER A 506 23.74 -9.78 60.54
C SER A 506 24.32 -8.97 59.37
N TYR A 507 25.29 -8.09 59.63
CA TYR A 507 26.00 -7.41 58.54
C TYR A 507 26.92 -8.41 57.84
N SER A 508 26.32 -9.33 57.08
CA SER A 508 27.06 -10.19 56.17
C SER A 508 27.36 -9.37 54.91
N SER A 509 28.64 -9.23 54.58
CA SER A 509 29.08 -8.65 53.30
C SER A 509 28.83 -9.60 52.10
N SER A 510 28.18 -10.75 52.35
CA SER A 510 27.96 -11.84 51.41
C SER A 510 26.58 -12.45 51.69
N TYR A 511 25.60 -12.20 50.83
CA TYR A 511 24.26 -12.82 50.87
C TYR A 511 24.28 -14.36 50.94
N ALA A 512 25.44 -14.99 50.68
CA ALA A 512 25.67 -16.43 50.73
C ALA A 512 26.21 -16.97 52.08
N ASP A 513 26.27 -16.19 53.18
CA ASP A 513 26.70 -16.73 54.48
C ASP A 513 25.55 -17.48 55.17
N PRO A 514 25.62 -18.81 55.37
CA PRO A 514 24.53 -19.57 55.98
C PRO A 514 24.42 -19.37 57.50
N LYS A 515 24.97 -18.29 58.08
CA LYS A 515 24.97 -18.01 59.52
C LYS A 515 23.70 -17.41 60.08
N ASP A 516 22.86 -16.85 59.21
CA ASP A 516 21.67 -16.09 59.58
C ASP A 516 20.31 -16.56 58.98
N PRO A 517 20.21 -17.64 58.16
CA PRO A 517 18.98 -17.98 57.43
C PRO A 517 17.87 -18.63 58.28
N ALA A 518 18.16 -19.06 59.51
CA ALA A 518 17.20 -19.78 60.34
C ALA A 518 16.78 -19.01 61.59
N LEU A 519 15.48 -19.07 61.87
CA LEU A 519 14.89 -18.68 63.14
C LEU A 519 15.19 -19.76 64.18
N VAL A 520 16.25 -19.55 64.95
CA VAL A 520 16.75 -20.53 65.93
C VAL A 520 15.77 -20.80 67.07
N SER A 521 15.91 -21.96 67.71
CA SER A 521 15.09 -22.36 68.84
C SER A 521 15.03 -21.30 69.94
N GLY A 522 13.82 -20.95 70.37
CA GLY A 522 13.54 -19.96 71.41
C GLY A 522 13.45 -18.51 70.93
N THR A 523 13.55 -18.25 69.62
CA THR A 523 13.37 -16.91 69.05
C THR A 523 12.06 -16.78 68.26
N SER A 524 11.61 -15.55 68.10
CA SER A 524 10.40 -15.18 67.37
C SER A 524 10.72 -14.15 66.31
N PHE A 525 10.16 -14.35 65.13
CA PHE A 525 10.07 -13.36 64.06
C PHE A 525 8.67 -12.73 64.11
N ILE A 526 8.61 -11.40 64.08
CA ILE A 526 7.36 -10.63 64.11
C ILE A 526 7.29 -9.82 62.81
N ASP A 527 6.31 -10.12 61.97
CA ASP A 527 5.86 -9.26 60.90
C ASP A 527 4.66 -8.46 61.40
N ALA A 528 4.93 -7.22 61.81
CA ALA A 528 3.90 -6.33 62.33
C ALA A 528 2.90 -5.87 61.24
N ASP A 529 3.32 -5.85 59.97
CA ASP A 529 2.45 -5.47 58.86
C ASP A 529 1.46 -6.61 58.60
N ALA A 530 1.94 -7.85 58.49
CA ALA A 530 1.09 -9.02 58.30
C ALA A 530 0.31 -9.47 59.56
N ASP A 531 0.67 -8.93 60.73
CA ASP A 531 0.19 -9.37 62.05
C ASP A 531 0.45 -10.87 62.28
N VAL A 532 1.66 -11.30 61.93
CA VAL A 532 2.13 -12.69 62.05
C VAL A 532 3.38 -12.73 62.90
N THR A 533 3.35 -13.55 63.94
CA THR A 533 4.52 -13.92 64.73
C THR A 533 4.81 -15.40 64.54
N ILE A 534 6.00 -15.71 64.05
CA ILE A 534 6.50 -17.08 63.90
C ILE A 534 7.49 -17.31 65.04
N THR A 535 7.29 -18.33 65.87
CA THR A 535 8.18 -18.68 66.98
C THR A 535 8.66 -20.11 66.83
N THR A 536 9.99 -20.31 66.82
CA THR A 536 10.55 -21.67 66.88
C THR A 536 10.60 -22.12 68.32
N ASP A 537 9.62 -22.90 68.78
CA ASP A 537 9.55 -23.35 70.18
C ASP A 537 10.75 -24.23 70.54
N TRP A 538 11.01 -25.21 69.67
CA TRP A 538 12.16 -26.10 69.77
C TRP A 538 12.52 -26.68 68.40
N ALA A 539 13.81 -26.98 68.21
CA ALA A 539 14.34 -27.70 67.06
C ALA A 539 15.34 -28.76 67.55
N GLY A 540 15.34 -29.94 66.94
CA GLY A 540 16.25 -31.02 67.30
C GLY A 540 16.24 -32.18 66.32
N SER A 541 16.98 -33.24 66.62
CA SER A 541 17.22 -34.35 65.68
C SER A 541 15.99 -35.13 65.19
N THR A 542 14.80 -34.89 65.76
CA THR A 542 13.55 -35.59 65.42
C THR A 542 12.48 -34.68 64.81
N GLY A 543 12.77 -33.38 64.66
CA GLY A 543 11.82 -32.40 64.13
C GLY A 543 11.99 -31.01 64.76
N ALA A 544 11.05 -30.14 64.45
CA ALA A 544 10.87 -28.86 65.11
C ALA A 544 9.39 -28.65 65.48
N GLN A 545 9.15 -27.78 66.45
CA GLN A 545 7.83 -27.22 66.69
C GLN A 545 7.88 -25.72 66.52
N VAL A 546 6.92 -25.20 65.76
CA VAL A 546 6.78 -23.78 65.47
C VAL A 546 5.39 -23.33 65.93
N SER A 547 5.35 -22.33 66.79
CA SER A 547 4.12 -21.66 67.19
C SER A 547 3.91 -20.42 66.32
N ILE A 548 2.73 -20.34 65.71
CA ILE A 548 2.29 -19.20 64.92
C ILE A 548 1.27 -18.44 65.75
N ASP A 549 1.54 -17.18 66.04
CA ASP A 549 0.55 -16.24 66.55
C ASP A 549 0.15 -15.30 65.41
N MET A 550 -1.14 -15.21 65.15
CA MET A 550 -1.71 -14.33 64.15
C MET A 550 -3.14 -14.04 64.55
N ASN A 551 -3.58 -12.79 64.44
CA ASN A 551 -4.99 -12.51 64.62
C ASN A 551 -5.77 -13.19 63.49
N ALA A 552 -6.86 -13.88 63.84
CA ALA A 552 -7.82 -14.38 62.86
C ALA A 552 -8.51 -13.25 62.06
N GLN A 553 -8.20 -11.99 62.39
CA GLN A 553 -8.61 -10.76 61.72
C GLN A 553 -7.35 -9.89 61.57
N GLN A 554 -6.64 -9.99 60.45
CA GLN A 554 -5.50 -9.11 60.16
C GLN A 554 -5.88 -7.63 60.39
N SER A 555 -4.93 -6.79 60.81
CA SER A 555 -5.14 -5.35 60.98
C SER A 555 -5.11 -4.63 59.61
N CYS A 556 -5.94 -3.59 59.41
CA CYS A 556 -6.12 -2.96 58.09
C CYS A 556 -4.82 -2.26 57.64
N ILE A 557 -4.20 -2.78 56.57
CA ILE A 557 -3.02 -2.22 55.92
C ILE A 557 -3.47 -1.41 54.70
N PHE A 558 -3.10 -0.13 54.67
CA PHE A 558 -3.30 0.72 53.50
C PHE A 558 -2.15 0.56 52.52
N ALA A 559 -2.49 0.42 51.23
CA ALA A 559 -1.51 0.33 50.15
C ALA A 559 -1.70 1.46 49.14
N ASN A 560 -0.69 1.70 48.30
CA ASN A 560 -0.89 2.49 47.09
C ASN A 560 -1.90 1.77 46.20
N PRO A 561 -2.93 2.47 45.66
CA PRO A 561 -3.81 1.84 44.68
C PRO A 561 -3.01 1.45 43.44
N SER A 562 -3.56 0.57 42.60
CA SER A 562 -3.03 0.38 41.25
C SER A 562 -3.88 1.16 40.25
N LEU A 563 -3.22 1.74 39.24
CA LEU A 563 -3.87 2.52 38.20
C LEU A 563 -3.37 2.07 36.84
N ASN A 564 -4.25 1.46 36.06
CA ASN A 564 -3.99 1.04 34.69
C ASN A 564 -4.83 1.88 33.72
N VAL A 565 -4.28 2.23 32.57
CA VAL A 565 -4.97 3.05 31.57
C VAL A 565 -4.90 2.40 30.20
N THR A 566 -6.06 2.23 29.57
CA THR A 566 -6.20 1.51 28.31
C THR A 566 -7.10 2.29 27.33
N PRO A 567 -6.67 2.50 26.08
CA PRO A 567 -5.31 2.26 25.60
C PRO A 567 -4.32 3.22 26.27
N ASN A 568 -3.04 2.84 26.36
CA ASN A 568 -1.99 3.71 26.90
C ASN A 568 -1.58 4.83 25.91
N GLN A 569 -2.02 4.75 24.66
CA GLN A 569 -1.89 5.76 23.62
C GLN A 569 -3.19 5.88 22.81
N SER A 570 -3.56 7.10 22.40
CA SER A 570 -4.70 7.31 21.51
C SER A 570 -4.44 6.77 20.10
N GLN A 571 -5.52 6.59 19.34
CA GLN A 571 -5.41 6.62 17.89
C GLN A 571 -4.82 7.96 17.44
N TRP A 572 -4.21 7.98 16.26
CA TRP A 572 -3.65 9.19 15.68
C TRP A 572 -4.80 10.05 15.18
N VAL A 573 -5.03 11.21 15.81
CA VAL A 573 -6.21 12.04 15.58
C VAL A 573 -5.84 13.49 15.24
N SER A 574 -6.70 14.19 14.51
CA SER A 574 -6.50 15.61 14.24
C SER A 574 -6.64 16.45 15.51
N ALA A 575 -6.02 17.63 15.51
CA ALA A 575 -6.11 18.58 16.62
C ALA A 575 -7.57 18.95 16.94
N GLY A 576 -7.91 19.07 18.22
CA GLY A 576 -9.27 19.31 18.70
C GLY A 576 -10.14 18.07 18.87
N THR A 577 -9.72 16.90 18.39
CA THR A 577 -10.48 15.65 18.55
C THR A 577 -10.61 15.27 20.02
N GLN A 578 -11.76 14.72 20.42
CA GLN A 578 -11.94 14.15 21.75
C GLN A 578 -11.57 12.66 21.74
N VAL A 579 -10.73 12.24 22.67
CA VAL A 579 -10.31 10.85 22.85
C VAL A 579 -10.75 10.36 24.24
N ALA A 580 -11.22 9.12 24.31
CA ALA A 580 -11.61 8.44 25.55
C ALA A 580 -10.54 7.41 25.96
N TYR A 581 -10.21 7.39 27.25
CA TYR A 581 -9.32 6.42 27.87
C TYR A 581 -10.03 5.73 29.02
N SER A 582 -9.97 4.39 29.08
CA SER A 582 -10.43 3.62 30.22
C SER A 582 -9.38 3.65 31.31
N VAL A 583 -9.70 4.21 32.47
CA VAL A 583 -8.85 4.26 33.65
C VAL A 583 -9.38 3.25 34.65
N THR A 584 -8.66 2.16 34.83
CA THR A 584 -8.97 1.13 35.82
C THR A 584 -8.18 1.40 37.08
N LEU A 585 -8.91 1.62 38.16
CA LEU A 585 -8.37 1.84 39.49
C LEU A 585 -8.70 0.65 40.36
N SER A 586 -7.70 0.11 41.05
CA SER A 586 -7.87 -0.99 41.99
C SER A 586 -7.43 -0.57 43.38
N ASN A 587 -8.23 -0.96 44.38
CA ASN A 587 -7.87 -0.80 45.77
C ASN A 587 -7.02 -1.98 46.22
N ASN A 588 -5.73 -1.74 46.47
CA ASN A 588 -4.79 -2.77 46.88
C ASN A 588 -4.66 -2.88 48.42
N ASP A 589 -5.54 -2.24 49.18
CA ASP A 589 -5.59 -2.40 50.63
C ASP A 589 -5.85 -3.88 51.02
N SER A 590 -5.45 -4.27 52.23
CA SER A 590 -5.69 -5.61 52.76
C SER A 590 -7.19 -5.93 52.89
N SER A 591 -7.59 -7.21 52.72
CA SER A 591 -9.01 -7.66 52.66
C SER A 591 -9.88 -7.28 53.86
N ASN A 592 -9.24 -7.06 55.01
CA ASN A 592 -9.78 -6.69 56.31
C ASN A 592 -9.99 -5.17 56.47
N CYS A 593 -9.64 -4.36 55.47
CA CYS A 593 -9.95 -2.94 55.42
C CYS A 593 -11.43 -2.67 55.05
N ASN A 594 -11.94 -1.50 55.43
CA ASN A 594 -13.20 -0.99 54.88
C ASN A 594 -12.97 -0.39 53.49
N SER A 595 -14.05 -0.24 52.71
CA SER A 595 -13.99 0.50 51.45
C SER A 595 -13.48 1.93 51.64
N ARG A 596 -12.72 2.43 50.66
CA ARG A 596 -12.18 3.80 50.65
C ARG A 596 -12.45 4.52 49.34
N THR A 597 -12.59 5.83 49.44
CA THR A 597 -12.80 6.73 48.30
C THR A 597 -11.49 7.23 47.72
N PHE A 598 -11.18 6.86 46.49
CA PHE A 598 -10.04 7.38 45.75
C PHE A 598 -10.47 8.50 44.80
N ASN A 599 -9.66 9.55 44.70
CA ASN A 599 -9.90 10.66 43.78
C ASN A 599 -8.92 10.60 42.61
N LEU A 600 -9.44 10.85 41.42
CA LEU A 600 -8.71 10.92 40.17
C LEU A 600 -8.49 12.38 39.76
N SER A 601 -7.29 12.69 39.32
CA SER A 601 -6.91 13.98 38.75
C SER A 601 -5.90 13.78 37.63
N ASN A 602 -5.68 14.81 36.81
CA ASN A 602 -4.71 14.77 35.73
C ASN A 602 -4.06 16.14 35.49
N SER A 603 -2.94 16.15 34.76
CA SER A 603 -2.25 17.36 34.31
C SER A 603 -2.23 17.43 32.79
N LEU A 604 -2.63 18.58 32.22
CA LEU A 604 -2.77 18.78 30.78
C LEU A 604 -1.87 19.92 30.26
N PRO A 605 -1.48 19.88 28.98
CA PRO A 605 -0.89 21.04 28.29
C PRO A 605 -1.82 22.26 28.27
N SER A 606 -1.24 23.44 28.11
CA SER A 606 -2.01 24.69 28.03
C SER A 606 -3.01 24.68 26.87
N GLY A 607 -4.25 25.10 27.13
CA GLY A 607 -5.33 25.17 26.14
C GLY A 607 -6.07 23.85 25.86
N TRP A 608 -5.67 22.75 26.52
CA TRP A 608 -6.34 21.46 26.42
C TRP A 608 -7.46 21.33 27.47
N SER A 609 -8.36 20.38 27.28
CA SER A 609 -9.45 20.11 28.23
C SER A 609 -9.64 18.61 28.50
N SER A 610 -10.16 18.27 29.67
CA SER A 610 -10.51 16.89 30.01
C SER A 610 -11.59 16.80 31.09
N TYR A 611 -12.26 15.66 31.18
CA TYR A 611 -13.11 15.31 32.32
C TYR A 611 -13.18 13.79 32.51
N PHE A 612 -13.37 13.36 33.76
CA PHE A 612 -13.68 11.97 34.09
C PHE A 612 -15.20 11.78 34.17
N THR A 613 -15.72 10.65 33.69
CA THR A 613 -17.13 10.28 33.92
C THR A 613 -17.42 10.09 35.41
N GLN A 614 -16.43 9.61 36.15
CA GLN A 614 -16.43 9.53 37.60
C GLN A 614 -15.02 9.78 38.11
N SER A 615 -14.82 10.86 38.89
CA SER A 615 -13.53 11.27 39.44
C SER A 615 -13.33 10.90 40.91
N SER A 616 -14.37 10.42 41.60
CA SER A 616 -14.32 10.00 43.00
C SER A 616 -15.01 8.64 43.13
N ILE A 617 -14.26 7.63 43.58
CA ILE A 617 -14.69 6.23 43.50
C ILE A 617 -14.44 5.51 44.81
N ASN A 618 -15.49 4.92 45.39
CA ASN A 618 -15.40 4.14 46.62
C ASN A 618 -15.23 2.65 46.29
N LEU A 619 -14.11 2.06 46.70
CA LEU A 619 -13.74 0.68 46.39
C LEU A 619 -13.50 -0.11 47.68
N ALA A 620 -14.11 -1.29 47.78
CA ALA A 620 -13.70 -2.30 48.76
C ALA A 620 -12.28 -2.79 48.48
N PRO A 621 -11.54 -3.29 49.49
CA PRO A 621 -10.24 -3.91 49.26
C PRO A 621 -10.28 -5.01 48.19
N GLY A 622 -9.26 -5.07 47.33
CA GLY A 622 -9.19 -5.96 46.17
C GLY A 622 -10.13 -5.61 45.01
N ALA A 623 -11.08 -4.68 45.20
CA ALA A 623 -12.00 -4.31 44.13
C ALA A 623 -11.34 -3.39 43.11
N SER A 624 -11.69 -3.63 41.84
CA SER A 624 -11.27 -2.81 40.70
C SER A 624 -12.49 -2.20 40.00
N VAL A 625 -12.34 -1.00 39.48
CA VAL A 625 -13.38 -0.31 38.72
C VAL A 625 -12.77 0.52 37.60
N SER A 626 -13.43 0.52 36.45
CA SER A 626 -13.03 1.35 35.31
C SER A 626 -13.92 2.58 35.21
N THR A 627 -13.31 3.75 35.02
CA THR A 627 -13.97 5.01 34.66
C THR A 627 -13.40 5.51 33.33
N THR A 628 -14.06 6.44 32.65
CA THR A 628 -13.55 6.99 31.39
C THR A 628 -13.00 8.40 31.60
N LEU A 629 -11.78 8.65 31.14
CA LEU A 629 -11.20 9.98 30.98
C LEU A 629 -11.39 10.42 29.52
N TYR A 630 -12.07 11.54 29.30
CA TYR A 630 -12.12 12.20 28.00
C TYR A 630 -11.11 13.33 27.95
N VAL A 631 -10.31 13.40 26.88
CA VAL A 631 -9.32 14.46 26.64
C VAL A 631 -9.55 15.06 25.26
N SER A 632 -9.55 16.38 25.15
CA SER A 632 -9.53 17.11 23.88
C SER A 632 -8.30 18.01 23.81
N SER A 633 -7.53 17.86 22.72
CA SER A 633 -6.40 18.75 22.43
C SER A 633 -6.87 20.15 22.03
N ALA A 634 -5.98 21.14 22.13
CA ALA A 634 -6.24 22.44 21.52
C ALA A 634 -6.34 22.30 19.99
N VAL A 635 -7.23 23.05 19.33
CA VAL A 635 -7.35 23.06 17.86
C VAL A 635 -6.08 23.55 17.14
N ALA A 636 -5.20 24.24 17.86
CA ALA A 636 -3.90 24.72 17.38
C ALA A 636 -2.73 23.81 17.80
N ALA A 637 -3.00 22.62 18.34
CA ALA A 637 -1.95 21.67 18.69
C ALA A 637 -1.19 21.25 17.42
N THR A 638 0.14 21.22 17.52
CA THR A 638 1.02 20.73 16.46
C THR A 638 1.02 19.20 16.44
N ASP A 639 1.54 18.61 15.38
CA ASP A 639 1.78 17.17 15.34
C ASP A 639 2.69 16.73 16.48
N GLY A 640 2.41 15.56 17.05
CA GLY A 640 3.28 14.93 18.03
C GLY A 640 2.56 14.14 19.11
N PHE A 641 3.36 13.65 20.06
CA PHE A 641 2.95 12.79 21.17
C PHE A 641 2.91 13.59 22.47
N TYR A 642 1.73 13.74 23.07
CA TYR A 642 1.49 14.53 24.28
C TYR A 642 1.18 13.62 25.46
N ASN A 643 2.06 13.59 26.46
CA ASN A 643 1.89 12.77 27.65
C ASN A 643 1.00 13.45 28.70
N ILE A 644 0.05 12.70 29.24
CA ILE A 644 -0.90 13.15 30.26
C ILE A 644 -0.80 12.21 31.45
N ASN A 645 -0.35 12.75 32.58
CA ASN A 645 -0.28 12.01 33.83
C ASN A 645 -1.64 12.06 34.53
N ILE A 646 -2.09 10.89 34.97
CA ILE A 646 -3.32 10.64 35.72
C ILE A 646 -2.90 10.14 37.09
N THR A 647 -3.36 10.82 38.14
CA THR A 647 -3.10 10.44 39.52
C THR A 647 -4.39 9.95 40.16
N GLY A 648 -4.37 8.73 40.68
CA GLY A 648 -5.42 8.17 41.53
C GLY A 648 -4.91 7.99 42.95
N GLY A 649 -5.58 8.57 43.94
CA GLY A 649 -5.09 8.48 45.32
C GLY A 649 -6.10 8.81 46.40
N ASN A 650 -5.73 8.43 47.62
CA ASN A 650 -6.42 8.74 48.87
C ASN A 650 -5.37 9.10 49.94
N GLY A 651 -5.29 10.39 50.29
CA GLY A 651 -4.31 10.89 51.26
C GLY A 651 -2.88 10.72 50.76
N ASN A 652 -2.05 10.02 51.55
CA ASN A 652 -0.64 9.77 51.23
C ASN A 652 -0.42 8.59 50.26
N HIS A 653 -1.49 7.87 49.88
CA HIS A 653 -1.41 6.71 49.00
C HIS A 653 -1.88 7.10 47.61
N SER A 654 -1.03 6.93 46.60
CA SER A 654 -1.36 7.31 45.23
C SER A 654 -0.61 6.46 44.20
N ALA A 655 -1.23 6.32 43.03
CA ALA A 655 -0.59 5.81 41.82
C ALA A 655 -0.72 6.80 40.68
N ILE A 656 0.28 6.76 39.80
CA ILE A 656 0.31 7.57 38.58
C ILE A 656 0.27 6.61 37.39
N GLY A 657 -0.65 6.87 36.47
CA GLY A 657 -0.66 6.30 35.13
C GLY A 657 -0.45 7.40 34.10
N THR A 658 0.20 7.10 32.98
CA THR A 658 0.44 8.10 31.93
C THR A 658 -0.11 7.61 30.60
N VAL A 659 -0.94 8.42 29.97
CA VAL A 659 -1.43 8.19 28.60
C VAL A 659 -0.71 9.10 27.63
N THR A 660 -0.67 8.69 26.35
CA THR A 660 -0.18 9.55 25.28
C THR A 660 -1.30 9.89 24.30
N TYR A 661 -1.59 11.18 24.13
CA TYR A 661 -2.46 11.70 23.08
C TYR A 661 -1.60 11.99 21.85
N VAL A 662 -1.96 11.43 20.68
CA VAL A 662 -1.23 11.64 19.43
C VAL A 662 -2.01 12.58 18.52
N VAL A 663 -1.42 13.75 18.24
CA VAL A 663 -1.93 14.69 17.24
C VAL A 663 -1.26 14.38 15.90
N ASP A 664 -2.09 14.13 14.88
CA ASP A 664 -1.69 14.08 13.49
C ASP A 664 -2.62 14.97 12.67
N ASN A 665 -2.11 16.14 12.29
CA ASN A 665 -2.81 17.05 11.40
C ASN A 665 -2.49 16.65 9.95
N PRO A 666 -3.45 16.10 9.19
CA PRO A 666 -3.18 15.67 7.83
C PRO A 666 -2.74 16.87 7.00
N THR A 667 -1.64 16.74 6.27
CA THR A 667 -1.28 17.72 5.24
C THR A 667 -2.30 17.58 4.12
N GLN A 668 -3.01 18.66 3.78
CA GLN A 668 -3.97 18.65 2.67
C GLN A 668 -3.27 18.10 1.42
N ALA A 669 -3.81 17.03 0.84
CA ALA A 669 -3.26 16.44 -0.37
C ALA A 669 -3.46 17.43 -1.53
N ASN A 670 -2.41 17.69 -2.30
CA ASN A 670 -2.48 18.53 -3.49
C ASN A 670 -3.41 17.87 -4.53
N ASN A 671 -4.52 18.51 -4.83
CA ASN A 671 -5.45 18.12 -5.85
C ASN A 671 -4.82 18.35 -7.24
N VAL A 672 -5.10 17.45 -8.19
CA VAL A 672 -4.63 17.67 -9.57
C VAL A 672 -5.43 18.80 -10.22
N PRO A 673 -4.81 19.61 -11.11
CA PRO A 673 -5.50 20.68 -11.80
C PRO A 673 -6.53 20.13 -12.80
N ASN A 674 -7.51 20.95 -13.16
CA ASN A 674 -8.52 20.64 -14.18
C ASN A 674 -8.23 21.41 -15.47
N ALA A 675 -7.91 20.67 -16.54
CA ALA A 675 -7.73 21.22 -17.89
C ALA A 675 -8.99 21.06 -18.74
N TYR A 676 -9.40 22.09 -19.47
CA TYR A 676 -10.61 22.12 -20.31
C TYR A 676 -10.26 22.49 -21.76
N SER A 677 -10.96 21.87 -22.72
CA SER A 677 -10.61 22.07 -24.13
C SER A 677 -10.91 23.48 -24.65
N ASP A 678 -10.04 23.97 -25.54
CA ASP A 678 -10.10 25.29 -26.15
C ASP A 678 -10.47 25.24 -27.64
N SER A 679 -10.88 26.39 -28.18
CA SER A 679 -11.06 26.55 -29.62
C SER A 679 -10.60 27.92 -30.13
N ALA A 680 -10.13 27.95 -31.38
CA ALA A 680 -9.74 29.17 -32.08
C ALA A 680 -10.01 29.06 -33.60
N SER A 681 -9.89 30.17 -34.32
CA SER A 681 -9.93 30.18 -35.78
C SER A 681 -8.89 31.13 -36.36
N THR A 682 -8.40 30.82 -37.56
CA THR A 682 -7.44 31.64 -38.30
C THR A 682 -7.58 31.37 -39.81
N SER A 683 -6.89 32.13 -40.65
CA SER A 683 -6.74 31.81 -42.07
C SER A 683 -5.41 31.11 -42.33
N GLN A 684 -5.29 30.47 -43.50
CA GLN A 684 -4.06 29.84 -43.96
C GLN A 684 -2.86 30.80 -43.80
N SER A 685 -1.75 30.26 -43.33
CA SER A 685 -0.50 31.01 -43.10
C SER A 685 -0.57 32.17 -42.10
N THR A 686 -1.67 32.30 -41.34
CA THR A 686 -1.82 33.34 -40.30
C THR A 686 -1.71 32.72 -38.89
N PRO A 687 -0.73 33.11 -38.07
CA PRO A 687 -0.65 32.67 -36.68
C PRO A 687 -1.81 33.16 -35.82
N VAL A 688 -2.25 32.36 -34.86
CA VAL A 688 -3.25 32.71 -33.85
C VAL A 688 -2.71 32.44 -32.45
N THR A 689 -2.96 33.37 -31.52
CA THR A 689 -2.59 33.23 -30.11
C THR A 689 -3.82 32.87 -29.28
N ILE A 690 -3.70 31.83 -28.46
CA ILE A 690 -4.77 31.18 -27.71
C ILE A 690 -4.40 31.20 -26.23
N ASN A 691 -5.29 31.70 -25.37
CA ASN A 691 -5.10 31.66 -23.93
C ASN A 691 -5.73 30.38 -23.35
N VAL A 692 -5.00 29.26 -23.46
CA VAL A 692 -5.46 27.94 -23.05
C VAL A 692 -5.65 27.78 -21.54
N LEU A 693 -5.15 28.72 -20.72
CA LEU A 693 -5.33 28.69 -19.26
C LEU A 693 -6.59 29.44 -18.80
N ALA A 694 -7.34 30.08 -19.70
CA ALA A 694 -8.44 30.98 -19.32
C ALA A 694 -9.65 30.27 -18.68
N ASN A 695 -9.86 29.01 -19.03
CA ASN A 695 -10.93 28.13 -18.57
C ASN A 695 -10.43 27.03 -17.61
N ASP A 696 -9.11 26.92 -17.41
CA ASP A 696 -8.49 25.96 -16.52
C ASP A 696 -8.51 26.44 -15.06
N ASN A 697 -8.55 25.49 -14.12
CA ASN A 697 -8.48 25.83 -12.70
C ASN A 697 -7.77 24.75 -11.90
N ASP A 698 -7.22 25.17 -10.77
CA ASP A 698 -6.69 24.29 -9.75
C ASP A 698 -7.59 24.32 -8.50
N PRO A 699 -8.05 23.16 -7.97
CA PRO A 699 -8.90 23.12 -6.78
C PRO A 699 -8.27 23.71 -5.52
N ASP A 700 -6.95 23.72 -5.41
CA ASP A 700 -6.19 24.32 -4.30
C ASP A 700 -5.91 25.81 -4.53
N GLY A 701 -6.25 26.33 -5.71
CA GLY A 701 -6.02 27.72 -6.10
C GLY A 701 -4.60 27.99 -6.56
N ASP A 702 -3.83 26.95 -6.90
CA ASP A 702 -2.47 27.08 -7.39
C ASP A 702 -2.38 27.75 -8.77
N THR A 703 -1.24 28.39 -9.03
CA THR A 703 -0.99 29.05 -10.32
C THR A 703 -0.62 28.02 -11.39
N LEU A 704 -1.42 27.94 -12.44
CA LEU A 704 -1.22 27.01 -13.55
C LEU A 704 -0.17 27.49 -14.56
N THR A 705 0.62 26.55 -15.08
CA THR A 705 1.59 26.77 -16.17
C THR A 705 1.44 25.71 -17.25
N ILE A 706 1.70 26.05 -18.50
CA ILE A 706 1.69 25.08 -19.62
C ILE A 706 3.03 24.35 -19.64
N SER A 707 3.00 23.02 -19.49
CA SER A 707 4.20 22.19 -19.39
C SER A 707 4.64 21.59 -20.71
N SER A 708 3.71 21.29 -21.63
CA SER A 708 4.03 20.68 -22.93
C SER A 708 2.90 20.83 -23.96
N LEU A 709 3.26 20.68 -25.23
CA LEU A 709 2.36 20.59 -26.38
C LEU A 709 2.66 19.31 -27.15
N SER A 710 1.65 18.66 -27.73
CA SER A 710 1.81 17.46 -28.55
C SER A 710 0.72 17.34 -29.62
N GLY A 711 1.02 16.59 -30.68
CA GLY A 711 0.04 16.32 -31.76
C GLY A 711 -0.19 17.49 -32.72
N VAL A 712 0.73 18.46 -32.81
CA VAL A 712 0.57 19.65 -33.65
C VAL A 712 0.99 19.38 -35.09
N TYR A 713 0.09 19.59 -36.06
CA TYR A 713 0.38 19.63 -37.48
C TYR A 713 0.63 21.09 -37.96
N GLY A 714 1.91 21.49 -37.92
CA GLY A 714 2.33 22.87 -38.16
C GLY A 714 3.38 23.28 -37.13
N ASN A 715 3.24 24.47 -36.56
CA ASN A 715 4.08 24.93 -35.45
C ASN A 715 3.21 25.49 -34.31
N ALA A 716 3.50 25.09 -33.07
CA ALA A 716 2.90 25.70 -31.89
C ALA A 716 3.97 25.97 -30.83
N THR A 717 3.90 27.14 -30.20
CA THR A 717 4.88 27.59 -29.19
C THR A 717 4.19 28.11 -27.94
N ILE A 718 4.69 27.69 -26.77
CA ILE A 718 4.29 28.25 -25.48
C ILE A 718 4.99 29.60 -25.30
N ASN A 719 4.20 30.66 -25.11
CA ASN A 719 4.71 32.02 -24.91
C ASN A 719 5.03 32.26 -23.42
N SER A 720 5.92 33.21 -23.14
CA SER A 720 6.33 33.55 -21.77
C SER A 720 5.19 34.09 -20.88
N ASN A 721 4.09 34.52 -21.48
CA ASN A 721 2.89 35.01 -20.79
C ASN A 721 1.83 33.92 -20.55
N GLY A 722 2.14 32.64 -20.80
CA GLY A 722 1.23 31.51 -20.55
C GLY A 722 0.17 31.30 -21.63
N THR A 723 0.35 31.85 -22.84
CA THR A 723 -0.51 31.60 -24.01
C THR A 723 0.19 30.66 -25.00
N VAL A 724 -0.56 30.05 -25.92
CA VAL A 724 -0.03 29.23 -27.02
C VAL A 724 -0.22 29.97 -28.34
N THR A 725 0.85 30.12 -29.12
CA THR A 725 0.74 30.60 -30.52
C THR A 725 0.77 29.40 -31.45
N PHE A 726 -0.29 29.20 -32.23
CA PHE A 726 -0.38 28.19 -33.29
C PHE A 726 -0.26 28.85 -34.67
N THR A 727 0.59 28.29 -35.54
CA THR A 727 0.74 28.67 -36.93
C THR A 727 0.39 27.46 -37.81
N PRO A 728 -0.65 27.56 -38.67
CA PRO A 728 -1.01 26.49 -39.60
C PRO A 728 0.17 26.10 -40.50
N ALA A 729 0.28 24.81 -40.84
CA ALA A 729 1.23 24.37 -41.86
C ALA A 729 0.96 25.08 -43.20
N ASN A 730 2.01 25.33 -43.99
CA ASN A 730 1.86 25.97 -45.29
C ASN A 730 0.96 25.10 -46.19
N GLY A 731 -0.06 25.71 -46.80
CA GLY A 731 -1.03 24.98 -47.61
C GLY A 731 -2.22 24.40 -46.84
N PHE A 732 -2.21 24.42 -45.50
CA PHE A 732 -3.25 23.77 -44.70
C PHE A 732 -4.51 24.63 -44.59
N SER A 733 -5.65 24.01 -44.92
CA SER A 733 -7.00 24.51 -44.65
C SER A 733 -7.82 23.34 -44.08
N GLY A 734 -8.62 23.59 -43.05
CA GLY A 734 -9.36 22.56 -42.33
C GLY A 734 -9.29 22.73 -40.80
N THR A 735 -9.71 21.72 -40.06
CA THR A 735 -9.68 21.72 -38.60
C THR A 735 -8.46 20.96 -38.09
N GLU A 736 -7.67 21.60 -37.24
CA GLU A 736 -6.55 20.99 -36.51
C GLU A 736 -6.93 20.77 -35.04
N VAL A 737 -6.50 19.65 -34.46
CA VAL A 737 -6.66 19.34 -33.04
C VAL A 737 -5.34 18.88 -32.45
N PHE A 738 -4.82 19.63 -31.46
CA PHE A 738 -3.60 19.28 -30.74
C PHE A 738 -3.84 19.32 -29.23
N SER A 739 -2.99 18.67 -28.44
CA SER A 739 -3.12 18.63 -26.96
C SER A 739 -2.10 19.50 -26.26
N TYR A 740 -2.48 20.06 -25.12
CA TYR A 740 -1.61 20.74 -24.17
C TYR A 740 -1.71 20.11 -22.79
N SER A 741 -0.65 20.22 -22.00
CA SER A 741 -0.64 19.80 -20.60
C SER A 741 -0.33 20.98 -19.69
N ILE A 742 -1.04 21.07 -18.57
CA ILE A 742 -0.82 22.07 -17.51
C ILE A 742 -0.22 21.42 -16.28
N SER A 743 0.49 22.22 -15.49
CA SER A 743 0.97 21.85 -14.16
C SER A 743 0.67 22.96 -13.17
N ASP A 744 0.28 22.56 -11.96
CA ASP A 744 0.11 23.38 -10.77
C ASP A 744 1.44 23.78 -10.10
N GLY A 745 2.58 23.30 -10.62
CA GLY A 745 3.91 23.48 -10.02
C GLY A 745 4.13 22.64 -8.75
N ASN A 746 3.16 21.82 -8.37
CA ASN A 746 3.05 21.10 -7.09
C ASN A 746 2.95 19.58 -7.25
N GLY A 747 3.01 19.09 -8.49
CA GLY A 747 3.07 17.67 -8.84
C GLY A 747 1.78 17.16 -9.48
N GLY A 748 0.72 17.98 -9.53
CA GLY A 748 -0.45 17.73 -10.34
C GLY A 748 -0.24 18.16 -11.80
N SER A 749 -0.83 17.38 -12.70
CA SER A 749 -0.87 17.70 -14.12
C SER A 749 -2.16 17.20 -14.75
N ALA A 750 -2.67 17.94 -15.72
CA ALA A 750 -3.82 17.56 -16.53
C ALA A 750 -3.60 17.98 -17.98
N SER A 751 -4.35 17.37 -18.90
CA SER A 751 -4.24 17.65 -20.33
C SER A 751 -5.61 17.88 -20.95
N ALA A 752 -5.67 18.76 -21.94
CA ALA A 752 -6.86 19.01 -22.75
C ALA A 752 -6.47 19.30 -24.21
N ASN A 753 -7.48 19.43 -25.07
CA ASN A 753 -7.29 19.64 -26.51
C ASN A 753 -7.57 21.09 -26.91
N VAL A 754 -6.87 21.56 -27.93
CA VAL A 754 -7.14 22.82 -28.63
C VAL A 754 -7.61 22.49 -30.04
N THR A 755 -8.78 23.01 -30.42
CA THR A 755 -9.34 22.86 -31.78
C THR A 755 -9.20 24.16 -32.56
N VAL A 756 -8.44 24.18 -33.66
CA VAL A 756 -8.25 25.37 -34.51
C VAL A 756 -8.86 25.15 -35.89
N SER A 757 -9.78 26.02 -36.30
CA SER A 757 -10.33 26.02 -37.67
C SER A 757 -9.56 26.99 -38.57
N VAL A 758 -9.02 26.50 -39.68
CA VAL A 758 -8.18 27.24 -40.64
C VAL A 758 -8.92 27.42 -41.96
N SER A 759 -9.28 28.66 -42.31
CA SER A 759 -9.93 28.99 -43.59
C SER A 759 -8.92 29.16 -44.74
N SER A 760 -9.32 28.82 -45.96
CA SER A 760 -8.54 29.09 -47.19
C SER A 760 -8.50 30.59 -47.52
N ILE A 761 -7.53 30.99 -48.33
CA ILE A 761 -7.42 32.34 -48.93
C ILE A 761 -7.72 32.21 -50.43
N ASN A 762 -8.59 33.08 -50.97
CA ASN A 762 -8.99 33.10 -52.38
C ASN A 762 -7.89 33.69 -53.30
N SER A 763 -7.66 33.05 -54.45
CA SER A 763 -6.74 33.43 -55.52
C SER A 763 -7.50 34.12 -56.66
N ALA A 764 -6.93 35.16 -57.26
CA ALA A 764 -7.59 35.86 -58.37
C ALA A 764 -7.50 35.08 -59.71
N PRO A 765 -8.49 35.24 -60.61
CA PRO A 765 -8.51 34.56 -61.90
C PRO A 765 -7.48 35.13 -62.90
N SER A 766 -7.26 34.42 -64.01
CA SER A 766 -6.37 34.80 -65.11
C SER A 766 -7.14 34.85 -66.44
N ALA A 767 -7.25 36.05 -67.03
CA ALA A 767 -7.88 36.28 -68.33
C ALA A 767 -6.87 36.28 -69.49
N SER A 768 -7.23 35.69 -70.64
CA SER A 768 -6.41 35.56 -71.85
C SER A 768 -7.05 36.27 -73.04
N SER A 769 -6.24 36.79 -73.98
CA SER A 769 -6.80 37.57 -75.11
C SER A 769 -7.46 36.69 -76.18
N ASP A 770 -8.50 37.22 -76.82
CA ASP A 770 -9.33 36.53 -77.81
C ASP A 770 -9.27 37.18 -79.19
N SER A 771 -9.69 36.42 -80.22
CA SER A 771 -9.86 36.96 -81.57
C SER A 771 -11.05 36.37 -82.31
N ALA A 772 -11.68 37.15 -83.18
CA ALA A 772 -12.80 36.74 -84.04
C ALA A 772 -12.80 37.50 -85.38
N SER A 773 -13.69 37.12 -86.30
CA SER A 773 -13.88 37.83 -87.56
C SER A 773 -15.33 37.78 -88.03
N THR A 774 -15.77 38.81 -88.76
CA THR A 774 -17.12 38.91 -89.32
C THR A 774 -17.13 39.78 -90.58
N THR A 775 -18.30 39.93 -91.23
CA THR A 775 -18.53 40.86 -92.33
C THR A 775 -19.22 42.14 -91.86
N GLU A 776 -19.16 43.22 -92.64
CA GLU A 776 -19.82 44.48 -92.32
C GLU A 776 -21.31 44.23 -92.01
N ASN A 777 -21.82 44.92 -90.98
CA ASN A 777 -23.20 44.80 -90.51
C ASN A 777 -23.61 43.38 -90.04
N THR A 778 -22.67 42.46 -89.85
CA THR A 778 -22.95 41.07 -89.44
C THR A 778 -22.50 40.82 -87.99
N PRO A 779 -23.42 40.51 -87.06
CA PRO A 779 -23.05 40.12 -85.70
C PRO A 779 -22.21 38.84 -85.64
N VAL A 780 -21.29 38.75 -84.67
CA VAL A 780 -20.51 37.55 -84.34
C VAL A 780 -20.60 37.24 -82.85
N THR A 781 -20.76 35.97 -82.50
CA THR A 781 -20.76 35.49 -81.11
C THR A 781 -19.40 34.88 -80.77
N ILE A 782 -18.81 35.30 -79.64
CA ILE A 782 -17.47 34.94 -79.18
C ILE A 782 -17.56 34.36 -77.77
N ASN A 783 -16.92 33.22 -77.51
CA ASN A 783 -16.80 32.66 -76.16
C ASN A 783 -15.49 33.13 -75.52
N LEU A 784 -15.53 34.22 -74.75
CA LEU A 784 -14.33 34.83 -74.15
C LEU A 784 -13.76 34.01 -73.00
N LEU A 785 -14.58 33.23 -72.28
CA LEU A 785 -14.12 32.46 -71.12
C LEU A 785 -13.43 31.14 -71.49
N ALA A 786 -13.30 30.81 -72.78
CA ALA A 786 -12.83 29.49 -73.23
C ALA A 786 -11.33 29.23 -72.93
N ASN A 787 -10.54 30.29 -72.79
CA ASN A 787 -9.10 30.28 -72.55
C ASN A 787 -8.72 30.95 -71.21
N ASP A 788 -9.71 31.21 -70.36
CA ASP A 788 -9.52 31.79 -69.02
C ASP A 788 -9.48 30.70 -67.95
N SER A 789 -8.82 30.98 -66.82
CA SER A 789 -8.68 30.01 -65.73
C SER A 789 -8.65 30.66 -64.36
N ASP A 790 -9.08 29.92 -63.35
CA ASP A 790 -8.95 30.31 -61.95
C ASP A 790 -8.08 29.29 -61.18
N PRO A 791 -7.08 29.72 -60.38
CA PRO A 791 -6.23 28.80 -59.62
C PRO A 791 -6.96 27.95 -58.59
N ASP A 792 -8.07 28.43 -58.02
CA ASP A 792 -8.88 27.73 -57.04
C ASP A 792 -10.00 26.91 -57.72
N GLY A 793 -10.14 27.02 -59.04
CA GLY A 793 -11.16 26.35 -59.83
C GLY A 793 -12.54 27.02 -59.75
N ASP A 794 -12.59 28.28 -59.29
CA ASP A 794 -13.82 29.04 -59.19
C ASP A 794 -14.47 29.29 -60.55
N THR A 795 -15.80 29.43 -60.54
CA THR A 795 -16.56 29.67 -61.76
C THR A 795 -16.39 31.12 -62.24
N LEU A 796 -15.83 31.27 -63.44
CA LEU A 796 -15.58 32.58 -64.03
C LEU A 796 -16.81 33.17 -64.70
N THR A 797 -17.02 34.48 -64.51
CA THR A 797 -18.07 35.24 -65.21
C THR A 797 -17.52 36.54 -65.78
N ILE A 798 -18.00 36.93 -66.96
CA ILE A 798 -17.64 38.23 -67.57
C ILE A 798 -18.39 39.33 -66.82
N SER A 799 -17.64 40.24 -66.18
CA SER A 799 -18.19 41.32 -65.35
C SER A 799 -18.33 42.64 -66.09
N ALA A 800 -17.49 42.89 -67.10
CA ALA A 800 -17.53 44.13 -67.88
C ALA A 800 -16.98 43.95 -69.31
N LEU A 801 -17.49 44.80 -70.22
CA LEU A 801 -16.95 45.02 -71.56
C LEU A 801 -16.68 46.51 -71.71
N THR A 802 -15.48 46.89 -72.16
CA THR A 802 -15.08 48.30 -72.28
C THR A 802 -14.36 48.59 -73.59
N GLY A 803 -14.58 49.79 -74.14
CA GLY A 803 -13.90 50.25 -75.35
C GLY A 803 -14.49 49.73 -76.67
N VAL A 804 -15.73 49.23 -76.68
CA VAL A 804 -16.38 48.66 -77.87
C VAL A 804 -16.84 49.75 -78.85
N TYR A 805 -16.34 49.73 -80.08
CA TYR A 805 -16.84 50.54 -81.20
C TYR A 805 -17.92 49.80 -82.00
N GLY A 806 -19.18 49.99 -81.62
CA GLY A 806 -20.34 49.27 -82.16
C GLY A 806 -21.29 48.88 -81.03
N ASN A 807 -21.75 47.64 -81.03
CA ASN A 807 -22.54 47.08 -79.92
C ASN A 807 -21.95 45.73 -79.49
N ALA A 808 -21.75 45.53 -78.19
CA ALA A 808 -21.44 44.22 -77.63
C ALA A 808 -22.35 43.95 -76.43
N SER A 809 -22.83 42.72 -76.33
CA SER A 809 -23.70 42.28 -75.23
C SER A 809 -23.29 40.89 -74.75
N ILE A 810 -23.30 40.70 -73.43
CA ILE A 810 -23.07 39.42 -72.79
C ILE A 810 -24.39 38.63 -72.85
N ASN A 811 -24.35 37.43 -73.42
CA ASN A 811 -25.49 36.53 -73.53
C ASN A 811 -25.70 35.77 -72.22
N SER A 812 -26.91 35.24 -72.03
CA SER A 812 -27.26 34.44 -70.83
C SER A 812 -26.43 33.16 -70.67
N ASN A 813 -25.79 32.68 -71.73
CA ASN A 813 -24.89 31.53 -71.72
C ASN A 813 -23.40 31.89 -71.51
N GLY A 814 -23.08 33.15 -71.20
CA GLY A 814 -21.71 33.60 -70.92
C GLY A 814 -20.86 33.96 -72.16
N THR A 815 -21.40 33.79 -73.38
CA THR A 815 -20.73 34.28 -74.60
C THR A 815 -21.03 35.76 -74.84
N VAL A 816 -20.24 36.44 -75.68
CA VAL A 816 -20.43 37.84 -76.07
C VAL A 816 -20.83 37.93 -77.53
N THR A 817 -21.94 38.60 -77.83
CA THR A 817 -22.32 38.95 -79.21
C THR A 817 -21.83 40.35 -79.52
N PHE A 818 -20.88 40.47 -80.45
CA PHE A 818 -20.37 41.73 -81.00
C PHE A 818 -20.99 42.00 -82.36
N THR A 819 -21.52 43.21 -82.55
CA THR A 819 -22.01 43.72 -83.83
C THR A 819 -21.16 44.93 -84.24
N PRO A 820 -20.47 44.87 -85.39
CA PRO A 820 -19.71 46.02 -85.88
C PRO A 820 -20.59 47.26 -86.03
N ALA A 821 -20.02 48.45 -85.81
CA ALA A 821 -20.70 49.69 -86.17
C ALA A 821 -21.10 49.69 -87.66
N SER A 822 -22.26 50.27 -87.99
CA SER A 822 -22.79 50.25 -89.36
C SER A 822 -21.75 50.79 -90.36
N GLY A 823 -21.45 50.00 -91.40
CA GLY A 823 -20.46 50.35 -92.44
C GLY A 823 -18.99 50.30 -92.00
N PHE A 824 -18.68 49.80 -90.80
CA PHE A 824 -17.30 49.62 -90.34
C PHE A 824 -16.64 48.42 -91.05
N VAL A 825 -15.46 48.66 -91.61
CA VAL A 825 -14.56 47.65 -92.19
C VAL A 825 -13.17 47.91 -91.63
N GLY A 826 -12.55 46.90 -91.01
CA GLY A 826 -11.30 47.05 -90.27
C GLY A 826 -11.23 46.13 -89.05
N THR A 827 -10.14 46.23 -88.28
CA THR A 827 -9.97 45.49 -87.03
C THR A 827 -10.37 46.36 -85.84
N GLU A 828 -11.27 45.83 -85.00
CA GLU A 828 -11.70 46.44 -83.74
C GLU A 828 -11.02 45.72 -82.56
N VAL A 829 -10.61 46.46 -81.53
CA VAL A 829 -10.04 45.89 -80.30
C VAL A 829 -10.72 46.50 -79.07
N PHE A 830 -11.38 45.65 -78.27
CA PHE A 830 -12.01 46.04 -77.01
C PHE A 830 -11.54 45.14 -75.86
N SER A 831 -11.73 45.53 -74.61
CA SER A 831 -11.33 44.73 -73.44
C SER A 831 -12.53 44.14 -72.69
N TYR A 832 -12.31 43.04 -72.00
CA TYR A 832 -13.26 42.41 -71.10
C TYR A 832 -12.63 42.12 -69.74
N SER A 833 -13.46 42.12 -68.70
CA SER A 833 -13.07 41.75 -67.33
C SER A 833 -13.83 40.52 -66.88
N ILE A 834 -13.16 39.64 -66.13
CA ILE A 834 -13.74 38.46 -65.50
C ILE A 834 -13.65 38.56 -63.97
N THR A 835 -14.53 37.87 -63.26
CA THR A 835 -14.49 37.69 -61.81
C THR A 835 -14.78 36.25 -61.42
N ASP A 836 -14.16 35.80 -60.34
CA ASP A 836 -14.38 34.51 -59.66
C ASP A 836 -15.61 34.51 -58.74
N GLY A 837 -16.21 35.69 -58.48
CA GLY A 837 -17.32 35.85 -57.53
C GLY A 837 -16.91 35.87 -56.04
N ASN A 838 -15.62 35.64 -55.75
CA ASN A 838 -15.01 35.60 -54.41
C ASN A 838 -14.06 36.79 -54.14
N GLY A 839 -14.06 37.77 -55.04
CA GLY A 839 -13.37 39.06 -54.89
C GLY A 839 -12.13 39.22 -55.78
N GLY A 840 -11.75 38.19 -56.55
CA GLY A 840 -10.74 38.27 -57.59
C GLY A 840 -11.30 38.75 -58.93
N SER A 841 -10.47 39.46 -59.70
CA SER A 841 -10.79 39.87 -61.07
C SER A 841 -9.55 39.95 -61.96
N SER A 842 -9.76 39.77 -63.27
CA SER A 842 -8.71 39.82 -64.30
C SER A 842 -9.27 40.44 -65.58
N SER A 843 -8.42 40.84 -66.53
CA SER A 843 -8.88 41.46 -67.78
C SER A 843 -7.96 41.16 -68.96
N ALA A 844 -8.54 41.04 -70.16
CA ALA A 844 -7.83 40.80 -71.41
C ALA A 844 -8.52 41.51 -72.60
N ASN A 845 -7.91 41.45 -73.79
CA ASN A 845 -8.38 42.11 -74.99
C ASN A 845 -9.03 41.13 -75.98
N VAL A 846 -9.97 41.61 -76.77
CA VAL A 846 -10.64 40.90 -77.87
C VAL A 846 -10.38 41.65 -79.16
N SER A 847 -9.87 40.97 -80.20
CA SER A 847 -9.63 41.54 -81.53
C SER A 847 -10.59 40.98 -82.57
N VAL A 848 -11.42 41.82 -83.19
CA VAL A 848 -12.41 41.39 -84.20
C VAL A 848 -12.13 42.01 -85.56
N ASN A 849 -11.89 41.18 -86.58
CA ASN A 849 -11.64 41.64 -87.95
C ASN A 849 -12.93 41.67 -88.80
N VAL A 850 -13.29 42.82 -89.40
CA VAL A 850 -14.54 43.04 -90.16
C VAL A 850 -14.27 43.28 -91.65
N THR A 851 -14.93 42.53 -92.55
CA THR A 851 -14.70 42.52 -94.02
C THR A 851 -15.95 42.88 -94.86
N ALA A 852 -15.81 43.35 -96.11
CA ALA A 852 -16.93 43.77 -96.97
C ALA A 852 -17.72 42.60 -97.62
N SER A 853 -19.02 42.79 -97.94
CA SER A 853 -19.93 41.71 -98.41
C SER A 853 -20.23 41.75 -99.93
N THR A 854 -20.22 40.60 -100.63
CA THR A 854 -20.56 40.44 -102.07
C THR A 854 -21.43 39.20 -102.31
N SER A 855 -22.64 39.30 -102.88
CA SER A 855 -23.49 38.13 -103.27
C SER A 855 -24.12 38.24 -104.68
N THR A 856 -24.42 37.09 -105.32
CA THR A 856 -25.01 36.95 -106.69
C THR A 856 -26.31 36.12 -106.67
N ASN A 857 -27.32 36.46 -107.49
CA ASN A 857 -28.65 35.80 -107.61
C ASN A 857 -28.66 34.43 -108.33
N SER A 858 -29.42 33.45 -107.85
CA SER A 858 -29.72 32.17 -108.50
C SER A 858 -30.95 32.28 -109.41
N ALA A 859 -31.35 31.18 -110.06
CA ALA A 859 -32.57 31.09 -110.88
C ALA A 859 -33.66 30.36 -110.09
N PRO A 860 -34.95 30.62 -110.39
CA PRO A 860 -36.04 29.94 -109.70
C PRO A 860 -36.14 28.48 -110.18
N VAL A 861 -36.82 27.64 -109.40
CA VAL A 861 -37.05 26.23 -109.69
C VAL A 861 -38.53 26.02 -109.98
N ALA A 862 -38.87 25.64 -111.21
CA ALA A 862 -40.23 25.31 -111.65
C ALA A 862 -40.48 23.80 -111.57
N VAL A 863 -41.64 23.39 -111.05
CA VAL A 863 -41.97 21.99 -110.76
C VAL A 863 -43.26 21.58 -111.50
N ASN A 864 -43.21 20.44 -112.21
CA ASN A 864 -44.35 19.96 -113.00
C ASN A 864 -45.63 19.74 -112.17
N ASP A 865 -46.78 20.12 -112.73
CA ASP A 865 -48.10 19.90 -112.17
C ASP A 865 -48.85 18.74 -112.83
N SER A 866 -49.82 18.19 -112.12
CA SER A 866 -50.81 17.29 -112.71
C SER A 866 -52.22 17.62 -112.24
N VAL A 867 -53.17 17.67 -113.18
CA VAL A 867 -54.58 17.99 -112.91
C VAL A 867 -55.47 16.93 -113.53
N THR A 868 -56.37 16.36 -112.72
CA THR A 868 -57.41 15.44 -113.20
C THR A 868 -58.72 16.21 -113.34
N LEU A 869 -59.25 16.24 -114.55
CA LEU A 869 -60.51 16.86 -114.91
C LEU A 869 -61.67 15.89 -114.69
N SER A 870 -62.75 16.38 -114.08
CA SER A 870 -63.99 15.63 -113.87
C SER A 870 -65.00 15.81 -115.01
N SER A 871 -64.84 16.86 -115.83
CA SER A 871 -65.63 17.18 -117.01
C SER A 871 -64.78 17.90 -118.07
N THR A 872 -65.39 18.32 -119.18
CA THR A 872 -64.74 19.17 -120.20
C THR A 872 -64.92 20.68 -119.93
N ASP A 873 -65.24 21.07 -118.69
CA ASP A 873 -65.32 22.48 -118.30
C ASP A 873 -63.92 23.08 -118.07
N SER A 874 -63.80 24.40 -118.16
CA SER A 874 -62.53 25.09 -117.90
C SER A 874 -62.11 24.93 -116.44
N VAL A 875 -60.83 24.66 -116.20
CA VAL A 875 -60.22 24.57 -114.87
C VAL A 875 -59.18 25.67 -114.68
N VAL A 876 -59.14 26.24 -113.48
CA VAL A 876 -58.06 27.14 -113.04
C VAL A 876 -57.04 26.32 -112.26
N ILE A 877 -55.75 26.49 -112.59
CA ILE A 877 -54.63 25.72 -112.08
C ILE A 877 -53.66 26.70 -111.42
N GLU A 878 -53.35 26.46 -110.14
CA GLU A 878 -52.41 27.24 -109.34
C GLU A 878 -51.00 26.64 -109.41
N VAL A 879 -50.33 26.89 -110.53
CA VAL A 879 -49.04 26.26 -110.85
C VAL A 879 -47.84 26.74 -110.02
N LEU A 880 -47.97 27.84 -109.26
CA LEU A 880 -46.85 28.36 -108.45
C LEU A 880 -46.75 27.71 -107.07
N ASN A 881 -47.74 26.91 -106.66
CA ASN A 881 -47.82 26.40 -105.27
C ASN A 881 -46.65 25.44 -104.92
N ASN A 882 -46.02 24.83 -105.92
CA ASN A 882 -44.90 23.90 -105.81
C ASN A 882 -43.57 24.48 -106.34
N ASP A 883 -43.57 25.74 -106.78
CA ASP A 883 -42.40 26.43 -107.31
C ASP A 883 -41.71 27.26 -106.22
N TYR A 884 -40.38 27.41 -106.29
CA TYR A 884 -39.64 28.22 -105.32
C TYR A 884 -38.39 28.85 -105.93
N ASP A 885 -37.90 29.91 -105.32
CA ASP A 885 -36.60 30.51 -105.63
C ASP A 885 -35.61 30.27 -104.46
N PRO A 886 -34.34 29.91 -104.71
CA PRO A 886 -33.36 29.68 -103.63
C PRO A 886 -33.11 30.89 -102.72
N GLU A 887 -33.24 32.10 -103.26
CA GLU A 887 -33.16 33.36 -102.51
C GLU A 887 -34.54 33.87 -102.08
N ASN A 888 -35.58 33.11 -102.39
CA ASN A 888 -36.97 33.36 -102.02
C ASN A 888 -37.55 34.62 -102.67
N ASP A 889 -37.02 34.96 -103.86
CA ASP A 889 -37.53 36.01 -104.72
C ASP A 889 -38.99 35.76 -105.16
N THR A 890 -39.71 36.83 -105.49
CA THR A 890 -41.13 36.72 -105.86
C THR A 890 -41.30 36.15 -107.27
N LEU A 891 -41.95 34.98 -107.36
CA LEU A 891 -42.19 34.28 -108.63
C LEU A 891 -43.44 34.77 -109.37
N ARG A 892 -43.36 34.84 -110.70
CA ARG A 892 -44.53 35.04 -111.57
C ARG A 892 -44.50 34.14 -112.81
N VAL A 893 -45.67 33.65 -113.21
CA VAL A 893 -45.84 32.97 -114.51
C VAL A 893 -45.78 34.01 -115.64
N THR A 894 -44.86 33.82 -116.58
CA THR A 894 -44.62 34.77 -117.68
C THR A 894 -45.11 34.29 -119.03
N SER A 895 -45.10 32.98 -119.26
CA SER A 895 -45.58 32.41 -120.53
C SER A 895 -46.16 31.01 -120.33
N VAL A 896 -47.04 30.63 -121.25
CA VAL A 896 -47.63 29.28 -121.34
C VAL A 896 -47.64 28.85 -122.81
N SER A 897 -47.44 27.55 -123.06
CA SER A 897 -47.78 26.94 -124.34
C SER A 897 -49.25 26.54 -124.39
N GLN A 898 -49.79 26.30 -125.58
CA GLN A 898 -51.14 25.75 -125.73
C GLN A 898 -51.10 24.23 -125.61
N GLY A 899 -52.15 23.64 -125.02
CA GLY A 899 -52.36 22.19 -125.06
C GLY A 899 -52.74 21.74 -126.47
N ALA A 900 -52.42 20.50 -126.82
CA ALA A 900 -52.76 19.96 -128.15
C ALA A 900 -54.28 19.73 -128.31
N LYS A 901 -55.02 19.63 -127.19
CA LYS A 901 -56.44 19.26 -127.14
C LYS A 901 -57.28 20.21 -126.27
N GLY A 902 -56.77 21.41 -126.01
CA GLY A 902 -57.46 22.49 -125.30
C GLY A 902 -56.67 23.80 -125.36
N SER A 903 -57.29 24.89 -124.92
CA SER A 903 -56.64 26.20 -124.90
C SER A 903 -56.19 26.58 -123.49
N VAL A 904 -55.02 27.18 -123.38
CA VAL A 904 -54.37 27.60 -122.12
C VAL A 904 -54.27 29.12 -122.10
N ARG A 905 -54.60 29.75 -120.97
CA ARG A 905 -54.44 31.19 -120.78
C ARG A 905 -53.95 31.51 -119.37
N ILE A 906 -52.95 32.39 -119.26
CA ILE A 906 -52.53 32.98 -117.98
C ILE A 906 -53.58 34.00 -117.53
N ASN A 907 -54.03 33.90 -116.29
CA ASN A 907 -54.92 34.86 -115.66
C ASN A 907 -54.11 36.02 -115.05
N SER A 908 -54.75 37.17 -114.84
CA SER A 908 -54.07 38.36 -114.29
C SER A 908 -53.52 38.17 -112.87
N ASN A 909 -53.97 37.15 -112.14
CA ASN A 909 -53.50 36.78 -110.81
C ASN A 909 -52.37 35.72 -110.82
N GLY A 910 -51.84 35.35 -111.99
CA GLY A 910 -50.74 34.38 -112.11
C GLY A 910 -51.15 32.91 -112.19
N THR A 911 -52.42 32.58 -111.94
CA THR A 911 -52.96 31.22 -112.18
C THR A 911 -53.15 30.97 -113.68
N ILE A 912 -53.28 29.70 -114.07
CA ILE A 912 -53.48 29.31 -115.47
C ILE A 912 -54.86 28.68 -115.65
N THR A 913 -55.64 29.17 -116.62
CA THR A 913 -56.89 28.51 -117.02
C THR A 913 -56.62 27.57 -118.20
N TYR A 914 -56.96 26.29 -118.04
CA TYR A 914 -57.04 25.33 -119.15
C TYR A 914 -58.50 25.06 -119.52
N THR A 915 -58.82 25.13 -120.81
CA THR A 915 -60.15 24.83 -121.34
C THR A 915 -60.05 23.64 -122.30
N PRO A 916 -60.55 22.45 -121.93
CA PRO A 916 -60.53 21.28 -122.80
C PRO A 916 -61.35 21.54 -124.07
N ALA A 917 -60.89 21.07 -125.23
CA ALA A 917 -61.72 21.05 -126.42
C ALA A 917 -62.89 20.05 -126.22
N ARG A 918 -64.04 20.26 -126.87
CA ARG A 918 -65.21 19.37 -126.74
C ARG A 918 -64.90 17.89 -127.04
N SER A 919 -63.84 17.61 -127.80
CA SER A 919 -63.37 16.27 -128.14
C SER A 919 -62.33 15.70 -127.17
N PHE A 920 -62.05 16.35 -126.04
CA PHE A 920 -61.09 15.87 -125.05
C PHE A 920 -61.56 14.55 -124.41
N LYS A 921 -60.82 13.46 -124.60
CA LYS A 921 -61.23 12.10 -124.14
C LYS A 921 -60.25 11.40 -123.20
N SER A 922 -59.04 11.91 -123.03
CA SER A 922 -58.02 11.21 -122.24
C SER A 922 -57.05 12.14 -121.54
N ASN A 923 -56.09 12.71 -122.26
CA ASN A 923 -55.01 13.51 -121.71
C ASN A 923 -54.59 14.66 -122.63
N ASP A 924 -54.11 15.74 -122.01
CA ASP A 924 -53.39 16.85 -122.67
C ASP A 924 -52.18 17.22 -121.80
N SER A 925 -51.32 18.06 -122.35
CA SER A 925 -50.30 18.73 -121.55
C SER A 925 -49.94 20.06 -122.17
N PHE A 926 -49.52 21.00 -121.33
CA PHE A 926 -48.90 22.25 -121.76
C PHE A 926 -47.79 22.62 -120.77
N THR A 927 -46.95 23.58 -121.14
CA THR A 927 -45.85 24.07 -120.30
C THR A 927 -46.09 25.50 -119.85
N TYR A 928 -45.50 25.88 -118.71
CA TYR A 928 -45.48 27.26 -118.20
C TYR A 928 -44.08 27.63 -117.69
N THR A 929 -43.75 28.92 -117.76
CA THR A 929 -42.44 29.46 -117.35
C THR A 929 -42.61 30.46 -116.22
N ILE A 930 -41.81 30.32 -115.15
CA ILE A 930 -41.74 31.25 -114.02
C ILE A 930 -40.50 32.14 -114.09
N PHE A 931 -40.56 33.32 -113.50
CA PHE A 931 -39.48 34.31 -113.47
C PHE A 931 -39.43 35.02 -112.11
N ASP A 932 -38.24 35.18 -111.55
CA ASP A 932 -37.96 35.76 -110.22
C ASP A 932 -37.72 37.30 -110.25
N GLY A 933 -37.53 37.88 -111.44
CA GLY A 933 -37.07 39.27 -111.60
C GLY A 933 -35.76 39.39 -112.40
N SER A 934 -35.02 38.30 -112.53
CA SER A 934 -33.69 38.18 -113.15
C SER A 934 -33.54 36.94 -114.06
N LYS A 935 -33.92 35.74 -113.59
CA LYS A 935 -33.80 34.45 -114.28
C LYS A 935 -35.13 33.69 -114.28
N SER A 936 -35.23 32.65 -115.12
CA SER A 936 -36.48 31.90 -115.33
C SER A 936 -36.27 30.39 -115.41
N ASP A 937 -37.31 29.62 -115.11
CA ASP A 937 -37.37 28.17 -115.29
C ASP A 937 -38.76 27.71 -115.79
N THR A 938 -38.86 26.52 -116.40
CA THR A 938 -40.08 26.03 -117.10
C THR A 938 -40.50 24.63 -116.65
N ALA A 939 -41.80 24.46 -116.39
CA ALA A 939 -42.42 23.19 -116.01
C ALA A 939 -43.62 22.84 -116.91
N THR A 940 -44.10 21.60 -116.79
CA THR A 940 -45.20 21.01 -117.55
C THR A 940 -46.39 20.72 -116.66
N VAL A 941 -47.59 21.09 -117.12
CA VAL A 941 -48.86 20.67 -116.55
C VAL A 941 -49.40 19.50 -117.36
N SER A 942 -49.59 18.35 -116.71
CA SER A 942 -50.22 17.16 -117.30
C SER A 942 -51.69 17.07 -116.91
N LEU A 943 -52.57 16.99 -117.91
CA LEU A 943 -54.02 16.92 -117.71
C LEU A 943 -54.54 15.53 -118.07
N SER A 944 -55.42 14.98 -117.24
CA SER A 944 -56.14 13.74 -117.53
C SER A 944 -57.64 13.86 -117.26
N LEU A 945 -58.49 13.25 -118.07
CA LEU A 945 -59.95 13.18 -117.85
C LEU A 945 -60.29 11.88 -117.11
N GLN A 946 -60.98 11.98 -115.98
CA GLN A 946 -61.33 10.82 -115.16
C GLN A 946 -62.24 9.84 -115.95
N SER A 947 -61.79 8.60 -116.18
CA SER A 947 -62.59 7.59 -116.88
C SER A 947 -63.69 7.05 -115.96
N SER A 948 -64.96 7.11 -116.39
CA SER A 948 -66.06 6.45 -115.68
C SER A 948 -65.92 4.93 -115.77
N GLY A 949 -65.51 4.30 -114.67
CA GLY A 949 -65.52 2.84 -114.57
C GLY A 949 -66.95 2.31 -114.60
N GLY A 950 -67.30 1.54 -115.63
CA GLY A 950 -68.45 0.65 -115.62
C GLY A 950 -68.01 -0.79 -115.42
N ASN A 951 -68.59 -1.51 -114.46
CA ASN A 951 -68.58 -2.99 -114.37
C ASN A 951 -69.60 -3.46 -113.29
N PRO A 952 -70.04 -4.72 -113.20
CA PRO A 952 -70.45 -5.75 -114.19
C PRO A 952 -71.85 -6.38 -113.89
N GLY A 953 -72.47 -7.02 -114.90
CA GLY A 953 -73.37 -8.20 -114.84
C GLY A 953 -74.50 -8.37 -113.79
N GLY A 954 -75.75 -8.62 -114.27
CA GLY A 954 -76.66 -9.56 -113.59
C GLY A 954 -78.17 -9.25 -113.57
N LYS A 955 -78.87 -9.70 -114.62
CA LYS A 955 -80.32 -9.74 -114.88
C LYS A 955 -81.29 -10.04 -113.70
N GLY A 956 -82.46 -9.37 -113.77
CA GLY A 956 -83.80 -9.90 -113.48
C GLY A 956 -84.24 -9.90 -112.00
N ASN A 957 -85.51 -9.74 -111.63
CA ASN A 957 -86.77 -9.59 -112.36
C ASN A 957 -87.87 -9.27 -111.31
N GLY A 958 -88.92 -8.54 -111.70
CA GLY A 958 -90.18 -8.47 -110.92
C GLY A 958 -90.29 -7.27 -109.96
N LYS A 959 -90.91 -6.13 -110.32
CA LYS A 959 -92.28 -5.81 -110.79
C LYS A 959 -93.24 -5.43 -109.66
N LYS A 960 -93.71 -4.19 -109.71
CA LYS A 960 -95.00 -3.84 -110.35
C LYS A 960 -94.71 -2.60 -111.23
N LYS A 961 -95.00 -2.53 -112.52
CA LYS A 961 -95.77 -3.37 -113.45
C LYS A 961 -95.03 -3.40 -114.78
#